data_AF-A0A2T7NNK9-F1
#
_entry.id   AF-A0A2T7NNK9-F1
#
_cell.length_a   1.000
_cell.length_b   1.000
_cell.length_c   1.000
_cell.angle_alpha   90.00
_cell.angle_beta   90.00
_cell.angle_gamma   90.00
#
_symmetry.space_group_name_H-M   'P 1'
#
loop_
_entity.id
_entity.type
_entity.pdbx_description
1 polymer ?
#
loop_
_entity_poly.entity_id
_entity_poly.type
_entity_poly.pdbx_seq_one_letter_code
_entity_poly.pdbx_strand_id
1 'polypeptide(L)'
;MFIPVCRLSCAHPGEEGKGTNGATSLFRVLFLLLLETNSFGANAAVTSCPHCEARCCSLHIQLYKQLRVDVNCTQPHHAVIVVDKETTTVTAACNETSLIHDNGCLTDLPVNICDFPSIRAVSLRYNNLTTFPRLTCLHRLLVLNLTGNAITQVPEGAFHGLPELREVYLDGNVITSIHPDAFDPHVTALQIFTIANNLLTVVNPWLFFLPYEFCEFDFSNNHIKDLSNEHHRNINMSENYGPGLVNFSYNNIVSPGKEFMKFGIKNIDQTMKFVMWGFDFRHNPFHCDCQMYELIGLFDNLTLFVWADALNVTCGSPPKFKDVPLNKVPLDELVCNVTENCPSSCTCTKRPYYQDLLVNCTYKRLPTLPDDTPEGSLTMNMIQNAITRLDWQHYLKRVIHLNLTDNHLRDIDWQAALALRNVKTLDLRGNDLHHVPSTLQVVSPNALYLDTHTLRCTCDLEWFAAWARYYVVAVVVATPILAVVFRHEVLVLKHRLFYRHHTEKHFPALLDDLRYDVFVSTASDSDNDATWVSRILLPAMDRRRLTYFVPQRDYLPGAIPMDEVVQTLRQSKCALILLSPDYLAQPICCFQFRQAYDMMVKEGRGRVFVVCLQKVKRGQVQDRFLRAMLNLNMAYSGHCPEHLDAILYSEDFIIVQKNMKIIITGGNLEDSKDALKLAETEECLFSTVGCHPTRSNEFDKHGDPDKYLSDLIELAKSSEKVAALGECGLGKVRMYHLCRYFERQMEAAESTKLPLFLHMRSAASDFCEIVARNRDKISGGVVHSFTGTKQEAAWILDQGFYIGINGCSLKTQDNLDVMCSIPCDRLMIETDAPWCEIKPTHAGFRSIKTTFPSKKKERWEKGSCIKGRNEPAHIIQVLEVMAAARQEDEEELAQIMYENTLRLFFNKS
;
A
#
# COMPACT_ATOMS: atom_id res chain seq x y z
N MET A 1 25.96 1.78 0.13
CA MET A 1 27.13 1.06 -0.44
C MET A 1 26.58 -0.14 -1.19
N PHE A 2 26.67 -0.27 -2.51
CA PHE A 2 27.08 0.63 -3.60
C PHE A 2 26.11 0.31 -4.76
N ILE A 3 25.42 1.23 -5.44
CA ILE A 3 25.89 2.31 -6.33
C ILE A 3 26.98 1.85 -7.33
N PRO A 4 26.63 1.50 -8.57
CA PRO A 4 27.58 1.49 -9.68
C PRO A 4 27.80 2.93 -10.19
N VAL A 5 28.95 3.52 -9.86
CA VAL A 5 29.50 4.69 -10.59
C VAL A 5 30.47 4.15 -11.66
N CYS A 6 30.67 4.90 -12.74
CA CYS A 6 31.54 4.54 -13.85
C CYS A 6 32.97 4.17 -13.43
N ARG A 7 33.60 3.30 -14.24
CA ARG A 7 34.95 2.77 -14.04
C ARG A 7 36.03 3.85 -13.95
N LEU A 8 36.96 3.66 -13.02
CA LEU A 8 38.39 3.94 -13.22
C LEU A 8 39.22 2.83 -12.52
N SER A 9 40.50 2.71 -12.84
CA SER A 9 41.22 1.41 -12.81
C SER A 9 42.27 1.26 -11.70
N CYS A 10 42.66 -0.01 -11.48
CA CYS A 10 43.96 -0.53 -10.97
C CYS A 10 44.05 -1.16 -9.56
N ALA A 11 44.27 -2.49 -9.59
CA ALA A 11 45.32 -3.25 -8.87
C ALA A 11 45.22 -3.62 -7.37
N HIS A 12 44.88 -4.91 -7.16
CA HIS A 12 45.41 -5.88 -6.16
C HIS A 12 45.08 -5.76 -4.64
N PRO A 13 45.18 -6.89 -3.86
CA PRO A 13 44.49 -7.06 -2.57
C PRO A 13 45.40 -7.32 -1.35
N GLY A 14 44.82 -7.29 -0.13
CA GLY A 14 45.50 -7.75 1.09
C GLY A 14 44.61 -7.91 2.35
N GLU A 15 44.54 -9.15 2.84
CA GLU A 15 44.35 -9.59 4.26
C GLU A 15 43.04 -9.33 5.04
N GLU A 16 42.98 -9.92 6.26
CA GLU A 16 41.77 -10.28 7.03
C GLU A 16 41.46 -9.36 8.23
N GLY A 17 40.22 -9.42 8.75
CA GLY A 17 39.85 -8.82 10.05
C GLY A 17 38.49 -9.29 10.60
N LYS A 18 38.42 -9.65 11.89
CA LYS A 18 37.21 -10.16 12.60
C LYS A 18 36.69 -9.13 13.60
N GLY A 19 35.37 -9.02 13.86
CA GLY A 19 34.87 -8.17 14.96
C GLY A 19 33.36 -7.92 15.14
N THR A 20 32.61 -8.94 15.58
CA THR A 20 31.45 -8.88 16.51
C THR A 20 30.47 -7.67 16.62
N ASN A 21 29.16 -7.99 16.52
CA ASN A 21 28.01 -7.46 17.30
C ASN A 21 27.57 -5.98 17.16
N GLY A 22 26.24 -5.69 17.14
CA GLY A 22 25.79 -4.28 17.23
C GLY A 22 24.32 -3.83 16.99
N ALA A 23 23.32 -4.71 16.90
CA ALA A 23 21.89 -4.37 17.12
C ALA A 23 21.25 -3.13 16.40
N THR A 24 21.45 -2.92 15.08
CA THR A 24 20.64 -1.95 14.28
C THR A 24 20.19 -2.53 12.92
N SER A 25 18.97 -3.09 12.86
CA SER A 25 18.38 -3.55 11.57
C SER A 25 16.85 -3.69 11.56
N LEU A 26 16.22 -3.96 12.71
CA LEU A 26 14.79 -4.31 12.79
C LEU A 26 13.79 -3.18 12.42
N PHE A 27 14.22 -1.92 12.36
CA PHE A 27 13.34 -0.80 11.98
C PHE A 27 13.16 -0.60 10.47
N ARG A 28 13.95 -1.26 9.60
CA ARG A 28 13.86 -1.08 8.13
C ARG A 28 12.96 -2.09 7.39
N VAL A 29 12.53 -3.17 8.04
CA VAL A 29 11.77 -4.25 7.38
C VAL A 29 10.26 -4.13 7.59
N LEU A 30 9.82 -3.58 8.73
CA LEU A 30 8.40 -3.46 9.07
C LEU A 30 7.66 -2.38 8.27
N PHE A 31 8.39 -1.46 7.63
CA PHE A 31 7.85 -0.32 6.88
C PHE A 31 7.19 -0.74 5.55
N LEU A 32 7.62 -1.85 4.95
CA LEU A 32 7.18 -2.32 3.63
C LEU A 32 5.84 -3.11 3.63
N LEU A 33 4.98 -2.90 4.63
CA LEU A 33 3.75 -3.68 4.85
C LEU A 33 2.47 -2.85 5.07
N LEU A 34 2.51 -1.54 4.79
CA LEU A 34 1.33 -0.64 4.81
C LEU A 34 1.07 0.06 3.47
N LEU A 35 1.79 -0.34 2.41
CA LEU A 35 1.93 0.42 1.15
C LEU A 35 0.77 0.26 0.13
N GLU A 36 -0.37 -0.29 0.53
CA GLU A 36 -1.38 -0.85 -0.40
C GLU A 36 -2.76 -0.17 -0.37
N THR A 37 -2.91 0.93 0.39
CA THR A 37 -4.09 1.80 0.31
C THR A 37 -3.67 3.26 0.40
N ASN A 38 -3.38 3.88 -0.74
CA ASN A 38 -3.74 5.27 -1.11
C ASN A 38 -3.11 5.68 -2.44
N SER A 39 -3.93 6.23 -3.35
CA SER A 39 -3.54 6.86 -4.61
C SER A 39 -3.44 8.38 -4.45
N PHE A 40 -2.41 9.05 -5.00
CA PHE A 40 -2.43 10.45 -5.51
C PHE A 40 -1.10 10.79 -6.27
N GLY A 41 -0.79 12.06 -6.58
CA GLY A 41 0.29 12.53 -7.50
C GLY A 41 1.75 12.38 -7.01
N ALA A 42 2.79 12.93 -7.65
CA ALA A 42 2.95 13.66 -8.92
C ALA A 42 4.06 12.95 -9.77
N ASN A 43 4.81 13.48 -10.74
CA ASN A 43 5.09 14.84 -11.23
C ASN A 43 3.95 15.53 -12.02
N ALA A 44 4.17 16.80 -12.35
CA ALA A 44 3.49 17.54 -13.42
C ALA A 44 4.48 17.97 -14.52
N ALA A 45 4.06 17.87 -15.78
CA ALA A 45 4.68 18.53 -16.93
C ALA A 45 3.58 18.77 -17.98
N VAL A 46 2.92 19.95 -17.91
CA VAL A 46 1.99 20.53 -18.89
C VAL A 46 1.06 19.53 -19.61
N THR A 47 -0.15 19.30 -19.07
CA THR A 47 -1.42 19.25 -19.85
C THR A 47 -2.68 18.95 -19.01
N SER A 48 -3.67 19.83 -19.14
CA SER A 48 -5.13 19.63 -19.11
C SER A 48 -5.87 18.98 -17.91
N CYS A 49 -6.96 19.63 -17.52
CA CYS A 49 -7.93 19.24 -16.50
C CYS A 49 -8.91 18.12 -16.94
N PRO A 50 -9.15 17.08 -16.13
CA PRO A 50 -10.09 15.99 -16.45
C PRO A 50 -11.52 16.13 -15.85
N HIS A 51 -12.11 17.33 -15.90
CA HIS A 51 -13.56 17.53 -15.70
C HIS A 51 -14.21 18.27 -16.89
N CYS A 52 -13.46 18.39 -18.00
CA CYS A 52 -13.78 19.17 -19.19
C CYS A 52 -14.46 18.37 -20.33
N GLU A 53 -14.42 17.03 -20.29
CA GLU A 53 -14.75 16.17 -21.43
C GLU A 53 -16.22 15.75 -21.49
N ALA A 54 -17.11 16.73 -21.51
CA ALA A 54 -18.55 16.56 -21.78
C ALA A 54 -19.06 17.59 -22.81
N ARG A 55 -18.49 17.51 -24.02
CA ARG A 55 -18.74 18.37 -25.21
C ARG A 55 -18.17 19.80 -25.14
N CYS A 56 -17.20 20.04 -26.02
CA CYS A 56 -16.72 21.36 -26.46
C CYS A 56 -16.04 22.31 -25.42
N CYS A 57 -15.53 21.84 -24.26
CA CYS A 57 -15.01 22.75 -23.21
C CYS A 57 -13.68 22.35 -22.53
N SER A 58 -12.56 22.35 -23.28
CA SER A 58 -11.32 22.99 -22.82
C SER A 58 -10.36 23.31 -23.99
N LEU A 59 -9.42 24.23 -23.76
CA LEU A 59 -8.31 24.71 -24.61
C LEU A 59 -8.61 25.22 -26.03
N HIS A 60 -9.47 24.57 -26.82
CA HIS A 60 -9.76 24.94 -28.21
C HIS A 60 -10.86 26.03 -28.31
N ILE A 61 -10.59 27.21 -27.75
CA ILE A 61 -11.41 28.43 -27.95
C ILE A 61 -11.55 28.77 -29.46
N GLN A 62 -10.62 28.25 -30.29
CA GLN A 62 -10.61 28.35 -31.74
C GLN A 62 -11.67 27.51 -32.48
N LEU A 63 -12.27 26.48 -31.85
CA LEU A 63 -13.34 25.65 -32.47
C LEU A 63 -14.72 26.34 -32.44
N TYR A 64 -14.87 27.38 -31.63
CA TYR A 64 -16.07 28.21 -31.59
C TYR A 64 -16.12 29.20 -32.76
N LYS A 65 -17.33 29.68 -33.10
CA LYS A 65 -17.49 30.85 -33.97
C LYS A 65 -16.89 32.08 -33.28
N GLN A 66 -15.77 32.56 -33.81
CA GLN A 66 -15.08 33.73 -33.26
C GLN A 66 -15.82 35.02 -33.62
N LEU A 67 -16.02 35.86 -32.61
CA LEU A 67 -16.41 37.27 -32.72
C LEU A 67 -15.16 38.13 -32.84
N ARG A 68 -15.23 39.17 -33.68
CA ARG A 68 -14.13 40.10 -33.91
C ARG A 68 -14.33 41.36 -33.09
N VAL A 69 -13.26 41.85 -32.45
CA VAL A 69 -13.21 43.21 -31.87
C VAL A 69 -12.63 44.16 -32.91
N ASP A 70 -13.30 45.29 -33.14
CA ASP A 70 -12.72 46.48 -33.74
C ASP A 70 -12.34 47.46 -32.62
N VAL A 71 -11.14 48.01 -32.69
CA VAL A 71 -10.56 48.87 -31.65
C VAL A 71 -9.49 49.78 -32.24
N ASN A 72 -9.54 51.06 -31.88
CA ASN A 72 -8.46 52.00 -32.12
C ASN A 72 -7.67 52.20 -30.82
N CYS A 73 -6.38 51.89 -30.83
CA CYS A 73 -5.53 52.00 -29.64
C CYS A 73 -5.29 53.44 -29.15
N THR A 74 -5.70 54.49 -29.87
CA THR A 74 -5.76 55.86 -29.32
C THR A 74 -7.02 56.13 -28.50
N GLN A 75 -8.02 55.24 -28.55
CA GLN A 75 -9.28 55.30 -27.80
C GLN A 75 -9.75 53.87 -27.42
N PRO A 76 -8.97 53.09 -26.65
CA PRO A 76 -9.25 51.66 -26.43
C PRO A 76 -10.58 51.38 -25.71
N HIS A 77 -11.11 52.34 -24.94
CA HIS A 77 -12.41 52.28 -24.29
C HIS A 77 -13.62 52.30 -25.26
N HIS A 78 -13.41 52.61 -26.56
CA HIS A 78 -14.44 52.58 -27.59
C HIS A 78 -14.44 51.29 -28.41
N ALA A 79 -13.79 50.22 -27.93
CA ALA A 79 -13.80 48.92 -28.59
C ALA A 79 -15.22 48.34 -28.74
N VAL A 80 -15.50 47.75 -29.90
CA VAL A 80 -16.81 47.15 -30.23
C VAL A 80 -16.65 45.79 -30.89
N ILE A 81 -17.58 44.89 -30.62
CA ILE A 81 -17.71 43.62 -31.32
C ILE A 81 -18.42 43.85 -32.66
N VAL A 82 -17.85 43.30 -33.73
CA VAL A 82 -18.38 43.27 -35.09
C VAL A 82 -18.58 41.84 -35.58
N VAL A 83 -19.59 41.65 -36.42
CA VAL A 83 -19.98 40.36 -37.00
C VAL A 83 -19.80 40.41 -38.52
N ASP A 84 -18.71 39.82 -39.00
CA ASP A 84 -18.44 39.68 -40.44
C ASP A 84 -19.48 38.75 -41.10
N LYS A 85 -19.92 39.09 -42.32
CA LYS A 85 -21.06 38.42 -43.00
C LYS A 85 -20.70 37.15 -43.78
N GLU A 86 -19.41 36.87 -44.01
CA GLU A 86 -18.97 35.88 -45.02
C GLU A 86 -18.34 34.60 -44.45
N THR A 87 -18.15 34.48 -43.12
CA THR A 87 -17.51 33.31 -42.48
C THR A 87 -18.48 32.14 -42.26
N THR A 88 -19.01 31.58 -43.36
CA THR A 88 -19.86 30.37 -43.36
C THR A 88 -19.22 29.18 -44.09
N THR A 89 -17.99 28.83 -43.70
CA THR A 89 -17.31 27.58 -44.11
C THR A 89 -16.61 26.91 -42.93
N VAL A 90 -17.40 26.43 -41.95
CA VAL A 90 -16.95 25.51 -40.90
C VAL A 90 -17.88 24.30 -40.90
N THR A 91 -17.32 23.10 -40.84
CA THR A 91 -18.08 21.84 -40.79
C THR A 91 -18.87 21.73 -39.47
N ALA A 92 -20.11 21.25 -39.54
CA ALA A 92 -21.04 21.33 -38.41
C ALA A 92 -20.66 20.40 -37.25
N ALA A 93 -20.20 20.98 -36.13
CA ALA A 93 -19.86 20.26 -34.90
C ALA A 93 -20.33 20.98 -33.61
N CYS A 94 -19.91 22.23 -33.37
CA CYS A 94 -20.38 23.07 -32.26
C CYS A 94 -20.95 24.40 -32.77
N ASN A 95 -22.12 24.81 -32.25
CA ASN A 95 -22.87 26.00 -32.69
C ASN A 95 -22.58 27.23 -31.80
N GLU A 96 -21.40 27.27 -31.20
CA GLU A 96 -21.09 28.04 -29.99
C GLU A 96 -20.09 29.17 -30.29
N THR A 97 -20.07 30.21 -29.46
CA THR A 97 -19.47 31.51 -29.78
C THR A 97 -18.34 31.89 -28.82
N SER A 98 -17.24 32.44 -29.33
CA SER A 98 -16.12 32.95 -28.52
C SER A 98 -15.69 34.36 -28.92
N LEU A 99 -14.99 35.04 -28.01
CA LEU A 99 -14.36 36.34 -28.24
C LEU A 99 -12.85 36.19 -27.97
N ILE A 100 -12.03 36.44 -28.99
CA ILE A 100 -10.56 36.39 -28.88
C ILE A 100 -9.99 37.73 -29.33
N HIS A 101 -9.30 38.43 -28.42
CA HIS A 101 -8.53 39.64 -28.74
C HIS A 101 -7.25 39.65 -27.88
N ASP A 102 -6.34 38.71 -28.14
CA ASP A 102 -5.06 38.59 -27.45
C ASP A 102 -3.98 39.50 -28.09
N ASN A 103 -3.04 40.00 -27.28
CA ASN A 103 -1.94 40.90 -27.68
C ASN A 103 -2.43 42.25 -28.21
N GLY A 104 -3.54 42.74 -27.64
CA GLY A 104 -4.20 43.97 -28.03
C GLY A 104 -3.84 45.17 -27.17
N CYS A 105 -4.71 46.18 -27.22
CA CYS A 105 -4.56 47.44 -26.49
C CYS A 105 -5.77 47.78 -25.61
N LEU A 106 -6.67 46.82 -25.38
CA LEU A 106 -7.89 47.01 -24.61
C LEU A 106 -7.59 47.39 -23.17
N THR A 107 -8.42 48.27 -22.62
CA THR A 107 -8.39 48.74 -21.23
C THR A 107 -9.62 48.31 -20.43
N ASP A 108 -10.66 47.82 -21.11
CA ASP A 108 -11.89 47.25 -20.56
C ASP A 108 -12.52 46.31 -21.63
N LEU A 109 -13.66 45.69 -21.36
CA LEU A 109 -14.44 44.92 -22.34
C LEU A 109 -15.00 45.82 -23.46
N PRO A 110 -15.23 45.27 -24.67
CA PRO A 110 -15.98 45.97 -25.72
C PRO A 110 -17.38 46.39 -25.23
N VAL A 111 -17.79 47.62 -25.53
CA VAL A 111 -18.97 48.25 -24.90
C VAL A 111 -20.30 47.55 -25.21
N ASN A 112 -20.37 46.80 -26.31
CA ASN A 112 -21.53 46.02 -26.75
C ASN A 112 -21.42 44.51 -26.44
N ILE A 113 -20.51 44.08 -25.56
CA ILE A 113 -20.33 42.64 -25.25
C ILE A 113 -21.60 41.96 -24.70
N CYS A 114 -22.46 42.72 -24.00
CA CYS A 114 -23.73 42.21 -23.48
C CYS A 114 -24.82 41.99 -24.56
N ASP A 115 -24.63 42.45 -25.80
CA ASP A 115 -25.48 42.08 -26.94
C ASP A 115 -25.25 40.62 -27.38
N PHE A 116 -24.19 39.98 -26.87
CA PHE A 116 -23.77 38.61 -27.18
C PHE A 116 -23.76 37.68 -25.94
N PRO A 117 -24.89 37.53 -25.21
CA PRO A 117 -24.95 36.73 -23.97
C PRO A 117 -24.76 35.21 -24.20
N SER A 118 -24.62 34.78 -25.46
CA SER A 118 -24.30 33.40 -25.87
C SER A 118 -22.80 33.11 -26.00
N ILE A 119 -21.92 34.07 -25.69
CA ILE A 119 -20.47 33.84 -25.61
C ILE A 119 -20.17 32.79 -24.52
N ARG A 120 -19.41 31.76 -24.90
CA ARG A 120 -18.94 30.69 -24.00
C ARG A 120 -17.47 30.81 -23.60
N ALA A 121 -16.66 31.57 -24.35
CA ALA A 121 -15.26 31.79 -24.01
C ALA A 121 -14.81 33.21 -24.38
N VAL A 122 -14.05 33.85 -23.48
CA VAL A 122 -13.44 35.18 -23.66
C VAL A 122 -11.94 35.08 -23.38
N SER A 123 -11.11 35.50 -24.34
CA SER A 123 -9.65 35.60 -24.20
C SER A 123 -9.19 37.01 -24.59
N LEU A 124 -8.60 37.72 -23.62
CA LEU A 124 -8.09 39.09 -23.74
C LEU A 124 -6.65 39.16 -23.20
N ARG A 125 -5.83 38.16 -23.53
CA ARG A 125 -4.45 38.03 -23.00
C ARG A 125 -3.57 39.17 -23.48
N TYR A 126 -2.58 39.56 -22.68
CA TYR A 126 -1.59 40.57 -23.09
C TYR A 126 -2.23 41.87 -23.63
N ASN A 127 -3.20 42.40 -22.90
CA ASN A 127 -3.82 43.70 -23.11
C ASN A 127 -3.44 44.65 -21.95
N ASN A 128 -4.17 45.75 -21.76
CA ASN A 128 -3.88 46.79 -20.77
C ASN A 128 -5.05 47.01 -19.79
N LEU A 129 -5.79 45.95 -19.43
CA LEU A 129 -6.86 46.02 -18.42
C LEU A 129 -6.25 46.26 -17.03
N THR A 130 -6.62 47.35 -16.36
CA THR A 130 -6.14 47.71 -15.00
C THR A 130 -7.12 47.34 -13.88
N THR A 131 -8.37 47.08 -14.25
CA THR A 131 -9.48 46.71 -13.35
C THR A 131 -10.12 45.41 -13.80
N PHE A 132 -10.63 44.63 -12.85
CA PHE A 132 -11.36 43.40 -13.19
C PHE A 132 -12.66 43.74 -13.96
N PRO A 133 -12.92 43.12 -15.12
CA PRO A 133 -14.03 43.49 -15.99
C PRO A 133 -15.40 43.04 -15.46
N ARG A 134 -16.47 43.76 -15.80
CA ARG A 134 -17.84 43.40 -15.36
C ARG A 134 -18.48 42.35 -16.27
N LEU A 135 -18.50 41.11 -15.82
CA LEU A 135 -18.97 39.95 -16.59
C LEU A 135 -20.47 39.62 -16.44
N THR A 136 -21.24 40.39 -15.64
CA THR A 136 -22.58 40.01 -15.12
C THR A 136 -23.69 39.77 -16.17
N CYS A 137 -23.44 39.94 -17.46
CA CYS A 137 -24.37 39.63 -18.57
C CYS A 137 -24.02 38.35 -19.35
N LEU A 138 -22.86 37.72 -19.08
CA LEU A 138 -22.33 36.58 -19.83
C LEU A 138 -22.65 35.25 -19.13
N HIS A 139 -23.93 34.99 -18.85
CA HIS A 139 -24.39 33.86 -18.04
C HIS A 139 -23.97 32.46 -18.55
N ARG A 140 -23.52 32.36 -19.80
CA ARG A 140 -23.09 31.13 -20.46
C ARG A 140 -21.56 31.00 -20.60
N LEU A 141 -20.79 31.90 -20.00
CA LEU A 141 -19.34 31.89 -20.03
C LEU A 141 -18.78 30.67 -19.29
N LEU A 142 -17.99 29.84 -19.98
CA LEU A 142 -17.29 28.67 -19.43
C LEU A 142 -15.80 28.95 -19.21
N VAL A 143 -15.18 29.76 -20.07
CA VAL A 143 -13.74 30.07 -20.03
C VAL A 143 -13.50 31.57 -20.06
N LEU A 144 -12.76 32.09 -19.08
CA LEU A 144 -12.27 33.47 -19.01
C LEU A 144 -10.74 33.49 -18.96
N ASN A 145 -10.09 34.12 -19.91
CA ASN A 145 -8.64 34.29 -19.91
C ASN A 145 -8.21 35.77 -20.00
N LEU A 146 -7.59 36.26 -18.93
CA LEU A 146 -7.09 37.63 -18.74
C LEU A 146 -5.59 37.65 -18.39
N THR A 147 -4.85 36.58 -18.68
CA THR A 147 -3.39 36.46 -18.43
C THR A 147 -2.62 37.63 -19.05
N GLY A 148 -1.65 38.17 -18.31
CA GLY A 148 -0.74 39.21 -18.81
C GLY A 148 -1.36 40.61 -18.95
N ASN A 149 -2.26 40.99 -18.03
CA ASN A 149 -2.84 42.33 -17.96
C ASN A 149 -2.27 43.10 -16.73
N ALA A 150 -2.87 44.23 -16.37
CA ALA A 150 -2.45 45.09 -15.25
C ALA A 150 -3.48 45.12 -14.09
N ILE A 151 -4.26 44.05 -13.92
CA ILE A 151 -5.34 43.97 -12.93
C ILE A 151 -4.73 43.95 -11.51
N THR A 152 -5.30 44.76 -10.61
CA THR A 152 -4.76 45.04 -9.25
C THR A 152 -5.44 44.27 -8.11
N GLN A 153 -6.69 43.87 -8.29
CA GLN A 153 -7.52 43.17 -7.31
C GLN A 153 -8.67 42.40 -7.99
N VAL A 154 -9.14 41.31 -7.37
CA VAL A 154 -10.39 40.64 -7.73
C VAL A 154 -11.49 41.09 -6.76
N PRO A 155 -12.51 41.85 -7.21
CA PRO A 155 -13.50 42.48 -6.34
C PRO A 155 -14.58 41.51 -5.81
N GLU A 156 -15.41 42.02 -4.89
CA GLU A 156 -16.66 41.37 -4.46
C GLU A 156 -17.54 41.05 -5.68
N GLY A 157 -18.06 39.83 -5.75
CA GLY A 157 -18.95 39.37 -6.80
C GLY A 157 -18.37 39.37 -8.22
N ALA A 158 -17.04 39.38 -8.38
CA ALA A 158 -16.35 39.35 -9.67
C ALA A 158 -16.89 38.28 -10.64
N PHE A 159 -17.30 37.13 -10.12
CA PHE A 159 -17.81 35.99 -10.89
C PHE A 159 -19.31 35.71 -10.67
N HIS A 160 -20.04 36.60 -9.99
CA HIS A 160 -21.48 36.42 -9.74
C HIS A 160 -22.29 36.44 -11.04
N GLY A 161 -23.25 35.51 -11.13
CA GLY A 161 -24.10 35.35 -12.31
C GLY A 161 -23.48 34.52 -13.45
N LEU A 162 -22.38 33.79 -13.20
CA LEU A 162 -21.68 32.93 -14.16
C LEU A 162 -21.77 31.43 -13.78
N PRO A 163 -22.94 30.77 -13.87
CA PRO A 163 -23.13 29.38 -13.45
C PRO A 163 -22.44 28.33 -14.34
N GLU A 164 -22.27 28.64 -15.64
CA GLU A 164 -21.57 27.74 -16.58
C GLU A 164 -20.03 27.81 -16.44
N LEU A 165 -19.46 28.74 -15.65
CA LEU A 165 -18.00 29.00 -15.59
C LEU A 165 -17.20 27.83 -15.01
N ARG A 166 -16.11 27.44 -15.67
CA ARG A 166 -15.21 26.32 -15.31
C ARG A 166 -13.72 26.70 -15.27
N GLU A 167 -13.27 27.58 -16.16
CA GLU A 167 -11.87 27.96 -16.30
C GLU A 167 -11.67 29.47 -16.17
N VAL A 168 -10.74 29.89 -15.30
CA VAL A 168 -10.35 31.29 -15.09
C VAL A 168 -8.83 31.39 -15.05
N TYR A 169 -8.26 32.26 -15.89
CA TYR A 169 -6.83 32.53 -15.97
C TYR A 169 -6.52 34.02 -15.73
N LEU A 170 -5.72 34.31 -14.70
CA LEU A 170 -5.36 35.65 -14.21
C LEU A 170 -3.83 35.83 -14.05
N ASP A 171 -3.03 34.91 -14.59
CA ASP A 171 -1.58 34.87 -14.38
C ASP A 171 -0.88 36.12 -14.92
N GLY A 172 0.25 36.50 -14.31
CA GLY A 172 1.07 37.61 -14.79
C GLY A 172 0.34 38.96 -14.78
N ASN A 173 -0.49 39.19 -13.75
CA ASN A 173 -1.09 40.48 -13.46
C ASN A 173 -0.38 41.12 -12.24
N VAL A 174 -0.94 42.18 -11.66
CA VAL A 174 -0.42 42.83 -10.44
C VAL A 174 -1.39 42.68 -9.26
N ILE A 175 -2.07 41.53 -9.18
CA ILE A 175 -3.15 41.30 -8.22
C ILE A 175 -2.59 41.16 -6.81
N THR A 176 -3.05 42.01 -5.90
CA THR A 176 -2.62 42.06 -4.50
C THR A 176 -3.59 41.36 -3.54
N SER A 177 -4.86 41.24 -3.92
CA SER A 177 -5.93 40.67 -3.11
C SER A 177 -7.06 40.04 -3.95
N ILE A 178 -7.76 39.09 -3.34
CA ILE A 178 -9.01 38.49 -3.82
C ILE A 178 -10.06 38.71 -2.73
N HIS A 179 -11.23 39.25 -3.07
CA HIS A 179 -12.33 39.38 -2.11
C HIS A 179 -12.83 37.99 -1.66
N PRO A 180 -13.16 37.76 -0.37
CA PRO A 180 -13.68 36.47 0.09
C PRO A 180 -14.90 36.01 -0.72
N ASP A 181 -15.86 36.90 -0.93
CA ASP A 181 -17.07 36.68 -1.71
C ASP A 181 -16.90 37.12 -3.18
N ALA A 182 -15.77 36.79 -3.82
CA ALA A 182 -15.57 36.98 -5.25
C ALA A 182 -16.37 35.99 -6.11
N PHE A 183 -16.66 34.81 -5.54
CA PHE A 183 -17.38 33.69 -6.16
C PHE A 183 -18.64 33.36 -5.35
N ASP A 184 -19.67 32.83 -6.03
CA ASP A 184 -20.75 32.11 -5.35
C ASP A 184 -20.44 30.60 -5.40
N PRO A 185 -19.99 29.98 -4.29
CA PRO A 185 -19.58 28.58 -4.28
C PRO A 185 -20.75 27.59 -4.42
N HIS A 186 -22.01 28.05 -4.38
CA HIS A 186 -23.20 27.22 -4.60
C HIS A 186 -23.68 27.25 -6.06
N VAL A 187 -23.18 28.20 -6.86
CA VAL A 187 -23.62 28.45 -8.24
C VAL A 187 -22.49 28.25 -9.25
N THR A 188 -21.25 28.57 -8.89
CA THR A 188 -20.07 28.46 -9.75
C THR A 188 -19.24 27.23 -9.34
N ALA A 189 -19.12 26.26 -10.25
CA ALA A 189 -18.33 25.04 -10.08
C ALA A 189 -17.02 25.12 -10.89
N LEU A 190 -16.01 25.81 -10.37
CA LEU A 190 -14.73 25.97 -11.05
C LEU A 190 -13.91 24.67 -11.07
N GLN A 191 -13.13 24.51 -12.15
CA GLN A 191 -12.23 23.38 -12.35
C GLN A 191 -10.78 23.86 -12.45
N ILE A 192 -10.53 24.98 -13.13
CA ILE A 192 -9.22 25.63 -13.24
C ILE A 192 -9.34 27.08 -12.76
N PHE A 193 -8.47 27.47 -11.83
CA PHE A 193 -8.29 28.86 -11.41
C PHE A 193 -6.79 29.17 -11.26
N THR A 194 -6.21 29.91 -12.21
CA THR A 194 -4.77 30.26 -12.17
C THR A 194 -4.59 31.75 -11.93
N ILE A 195 -3.73 32.09 -10.95
CA ILE A 195 -3.36 33.45 -10.58
C ILE A 195 -1.86 33.52 -10.23
N ALA A 196 -1.06 32.69 -10.91
CA ALA A 196 0.38 32.62 -10.71
C ALA A 196 1.08 33.92 -11.17
N ASN A 197 2.27 34.19 -10.64
CA ASN A 197 3.05 35.38 -11.01
C ASN A 197 2.28 36.70 -10.74
N ASN A 198 1.79 36.84 -9.50
CA ASN A 198 1.04 38.00 -9.01
C ASN A 198 1.64 38.48 -7.66
N LEU A 199 0.96 39.37 -6.95
CA LEU A 199 1.45 40.03 -5.72
C LEU A 199 0.64 39.64 -4.46
N LEU A 200 -0.04 38.50 -4.47
CA LEU A 200 -0.86 38.03 -3.34
C LEU A 200 0.00 37.79 -2.10
N THR A 201 -0.41 38.31 -0.93
CA THR A 201 0.31 38.13 0.34
C THR A 201 -0.40 37.20 1.33
N VAL A 202 -1.70 36.99 1.13
CA VAL A 202 -2.60 36.14 1.92
C VAL A 202 -3.64 35.56 0.96
N VAL A 203 -4.08 34.33 1.18
CA VAL A 203 -5.17 33.68 0.44
C VAL A 203 -6.21 33.15 1.44
N ASN A 204 -7.49 33.26 1.09
CA ASN A 204 -8.58 32.73 1.89
C ASN A 204 -8.87 31.27 1.51
N PRO A 205 -8.80 30.29 2.43
CA PRO A 205 -8.98 28.88 2.06
C PRO A 205 -10.35 28.48 1.53
N TRP A 206 -11.40 29.29 1.77
CA TRP A 206 -12.73 29.03 1.20
C TRP A 206 -12.77 29.18 -0.34
N LEU A 207 -11.70 29.70 -0.94
CA LEU A 207 -11.50 29.69 -2.39
C LEU A 207 -11.17 28.30 -2.96
N PHE A 208 -10.62 27.37 -2.15
CA PHE A 208 -10.21 26.03 -2.60
C PHE A 208 -10.74 24.87 -1.71
N PHE A 209 -11.35 25.15 -0.56
CA PHE A 209 -12.15 24.19 0.19
C PHE A 209 -13.59 24.16 -0.34
N LEU A 210 -13.75 23.56 -1.52
CA LEU A 210 -14.99 23.55 -2.31
C LEU A 210 -15.72 22.20 -2.21
N PRO A 211 -17.06 22.14 -2.26
CA PRO A 211 -17.85 20.90 -2.12
C PRO A 211 -17.88 20.03 -3.40
N TYR A 212 -17.02 20.28 -4.38
CA TYR A 212 -16.97 19.63 -5.69
C TYR A 212 -15.54 19.30 -6.11
N GLU A 213 -15.32 18.26 -6.93
CA GLU A 213 -13.97 17.96 -7.46
C GLU A 213 -13.51 19.11 -8.38
N PHE A 214 -12.24 19.50 -8.30
CA PHE A 214 -11.61 20.48 -9.17
C PHE A 214 -10.24 20.00 -9.66
N CYS A 215 -9.69 20.63 -10.68
CA CYS A 215 -8.45 20.20 -11.31
C CYS A 215 -7.23 20.88 -10.71
N GLU A 216 -7.10 22.19 -10.89
CA GLU A 216 -5.89 22.94 -10.52
C GLU A 216 -6.22 24.39 -10.13
N PHE A 217 -5.79 24.78 -8.93
CA PHE A 217 -5.85 26.15 -8.41
C PHE A 217 -4.41 26.64 -8.18
N ASP A 218 -3.89 27.48 -9.08
CA ASP A 218 -2.49 27.90 -9.07
C ASP A 218 -2.29 29.29 -8.45
N PHE A 219 -1.66 29.32 -7.27
CA PHE A 219 -1.25 30.50 -6.52
C PHE A 219 0.29 30.65 -6.47
N SER A 220 1.02 29.98 -7.36
CA SER A 220 2.49 29.97 -7.35
C SER A 220 3.11 31.31 -7.73
N ASN A 221 4.39 31.50 -7.42
CA ASN A 221 5.14 32.70 -7.78
C ASN A 221 4.43 33.99 -7.31
N ASN A 222 3.99 33.98 -6.05
CA ASN A 222 3.32 35.08 -5.37
C ASN A 222 4.12 35.45 -4.11
N HIS A 223 3.52 36.16 -3.15
CA HIS A 223 4.17 36.60 -1.91
C HIS A 223 3.50 36.05 -0.64
N ILE A 224 2.73 34.96 -0.74
CA ILE A 224 1.84 34.42 0.28
C ILE A 224 2.63 33.98 1.52
N LYS A 225 2.15 34.38 2.71
CA LYS A 225 2.77 34.07 4.01
C LYS A 225 1.87 33.31 5.00
N ASP A 226 0.57 33.54 4.90
CA ASP A 226 -0.46 33.21 5.90
C ASP A 226 -1.78 32.90 5.15
N LEU A 227 -2.71 32.17 5.78
CA LEU A 227 -4.02 31.83 5.23
C LEU A 227 -5.12 32.52 6.06
N SER A 228 -5.93 33.39 5.44
CA SER A 228 -6.88 34.20 6.20
C SER A 228 -8.04 33.40 6.80
N ASN A 229 -8.33 33.66 8.08
CA ASN A 229 -9.56 33.19 8.74
C ASN A 229 -10.31 34.37 9.41
N GLU A 230 -10.49 35.46 8.67
CA GLU A 230 -11.11 36.71 9.17
C GLU A 230 -12.58 36.54 9.62
N HIS A 231 -13.23 35.44 9.21
CA HIS A 231 -14.58 35.09 9.63
C HIS A 231 -14.64 34.00 10.72
N HIS A 232 -13.49 33.60 11.28
CA HIS A 232 -13.35 32.55 12.30
C HIS A 232 -14.11 31.24 11.98
N ARG A 233 -14.18 30.88 10.69
CA ARG A 233 -14.83 29.64 10.23
C ARG A 233 -13.92 28.46 10.52
N ASN A 234 -14.49 27.37 11.05
CA ASN A 234 -13.80 26.08 11.17
C ASN A 234 -14.20 25.21 9.97
N ILE A 235 -13.30 24.35 9.50
CA ILE A 235 -13.62 23.38 8.44
C ILE A 235 -14.54 22.31 9.02
N ASN A 236 -15.65 21.99 8.34
CA ASN A 236 -16.55 20.95 8.80
C ASN A 236 -16.00 19.57 8.40
N MET A 237 -15.38 18.87 9.36
CA MET A 237 -14.81 17.54 9.12
C MET A 237 -15.83 16.45 8.68
N SER A 238 -17.12 16.77 8.75
CA SER A 238 -18.26 15.94 8.30
C SER A 238 -18.66 16.19 6.84
N GLU A 239 -18.24 17.31 6.25
CA GLU A 239 -18.44 17.60 4.83
C GLU A 239 -17.36 16.91 3.99
N ASN A 240 -17.76 16.48 2.79
CA ASN A 240 -16.83 16.02 1.76
C ASN A 240 -16.55 17.19 0.81
N TYR A 241 -15.44 17.88 1.04
CA TYR A 241 -14.85 18.76 0.04
C TYR A 241 -14.21 17.91 -1.06
N GLY A 242 -14.23 18.39 -2.30
CA GLY A 242 -13.73 17.63 -3.44
C GLY A 242 -12.20 17.69 -3.55
N PRO A 243 -11.57 16.64 -4.12
CA PRO A 243 -10.13 16.64 -4.39
C PRO A 243 -9.77 17.61 -5.54
N GLY A 244 -8.53 18.10 -5.50
CA GLY A 244 -7.89 18.86 -6.56
C GLY A 244 -6.41 19.15 -6.24
N LEU A 245 -5.70 19.80 -7.18
CA LEU A 245 -4.34 20.32 -7.01
C LEU A 245 -4.40 21.80 -6.63
N VAL A 246 -3.66 22.20 -5.59
CA VAL A 246 -3.50 23.60 -5.16
C VAL A 246 -2.01 23.92 -5.11
N ASN A 247 -1.53 24.77 -6.01
CA ASN A 247 -0.12 25.08 -6.16
C ASN A 247 0.24 26.36 -5.37
N PHE A 248 1.01 26.21 -4.30
CA PHE A 248 1.58 27.31 -3.50
C PHE A 248 3.09 27.45 -3.68
N SER A 249 3.69 26.83 -4.71
CA SER A 249 5.14 26.86 -4.90
C SER A 249 5.67 28.28 -5.14
N TYR A 250 6.93 28.54 -4.80
CA TYR A 250 7.56 29.88 -4.93
C TYR A 250 6.76 30.99 -4.20
N ASN A 251 6.53 30.80 -2.91
CA ASN A 251 5.89 31.77 -2.02
C ASN A 251 6.71 31.98 -0.74
N ASN A 252 6.19 32.74 0.23
CA ASN A 252 6.87 33.13 1.48
C ASN A 252 6.34 32.38 2.73
N ILE A 253 5.77 31.19 2.59
CA ILE A 253 5.14 30.47 3.70
C ILE A 253 6.21 29.88 4.64
N VAL A 254 6.08 30.16 5.94
CA VAL A 254 7.11 29.82 6.95
C VAL A 254 6.72 28.63 7.84
N SER A 255 5.43 28.43 8.17
CA SER A 255 4.97 27.29 8.98
C SER A 255 3.48 26.96 8.73
N PRO A 256 3.14 26.02 7.84
CA PRO A 256 1.75 25.68 7.52
C PRO A 256 1.00 25.03 8.69
N GLY A 257 1.71 24.36 9.60
CA GLY A 257 1.09 23.64 10.73
C GLY A 257 0.31 24.55 11.67
N LYS A 258 0.77 25.79 11.87
CA LYS A 258 0.00 26.82 12.61
C LYS A 258 -1.27 27.21 11.86
N GLU A 259 -1.17 27.38 10.55
CA GLU A 259 -2.26 27.85 9.70
C GLU A 259 -3.41 26.85 9.69
N PHE A 260 -3.16 25.58 9.41
CA PHE A 260 -4.21 24.55 9.43
C PHE A 260 -4.88 24.39 10.82
N MET A 261 -4.14 24.62 11.91
CA MET A 261 -4.74 24.66 13.26
C MET A 261 -5.66 25.87 13.51
N LYS A 262 -5.51 27.01 12.79
CA LYS A 262 -6.45 28.16 12.87
C LYS A 262 -7.87 27.81 12.38
N PHE A 263 -8.05 26.70 11.66
CA PHE A 263 -9.33 26.28 11.06
C PHE A 263 -9.99 25.09 11.79
N GLY A 264 -9.52 24.75 13.00
CA GLY A 264 -10.17 23.76 13.87
C GLY A 264 -9.71 22.30 13.65
N ILE A 265 -8.70 22.07 12.81
CA ILE A 265 -8.04 20.77 12.63
C ILE A 265 -7.21 20.46 13.88
N LYS A 266 -7.43 19.30 14.51
CA LYS A 266 -6.91 18.97 15.86
C LYS A 266 -6.13 17.66 15.98
N ASN A 267 -6.12 16.79 14.96
CA ASN A 267 -5.43 15.50 15.05
C ASN A 267 -4.93 14.99 13.69
N ILE A 268 -4.09 13.95 13.75
CA ILE A 268 -3.44 13.30 12.61
C ILE A 268 -4.44 12.84 11.53
N ASP A 269 -5.56 12.22 11.92
CA ASP A 269 -6.56 11.68 10.99
C ASP A 269 -7.31 12.80 10.24
N GLN A 270 -7.59 13.92 10.92
CA GLN A 270 -8.15 15.10 10.29
C GLN A 270 -7.15 15.74 9.34
N THR A 271 -5.90 15.97 9.76
CA THR A 271 -4.85 16.54 8.90
C THR A 271 -4.57 15.67 7.68
N MET A 272 -4.65 14.34 7.81
CA MET A 272 -4.50 13.40 6.70
C MET A 272 -5.56 13.54 5.61
N LYS A 273 -6.82 13.89 5.94
CA LYS A 273 -7.83 14.21 4.91
C LYS A 273 -7.40 15.38 4.01
N PHE A 274 -6.67 16.36 4.56
CA PHE A 274 -6.23 17.57 3.84
C PHE A 274 -4.90 17.38 3.12
N VAL A 275 -3.90 16.75 3.76
CA VAL A 275 -2.56 16.55 3.19
C VAL A 275 -2.57 15.53 2.02
N MET A 276 -3.63 14.74 1.89
CA MET A 276 -3.87 13.91 0.70
C MET A 276 -4.49 14.67 -0.49
N TRP A 277 -5.06 15.87 -0.30
CA TRP A 277 -5.33 16.78 -1.42
C TRP A 277 -4.02 17.39 -1.90
N GLY A 278 -3.92 17.69 -3.19
CA GLY A 278 -2.64 17.93 -3.85
C GLY A 278 -2.07 19.31 -3.57
N PHE A 279 -1.52 19.57 -2.38
CA PHE A 279 -0.85 20.84 -2.09
C PHE A 279 0.64 20.82 -2.50
N ASP A 280 1.03 21.66 -3.47
CA ASP A 280 2.45 21.88 -3.76
C ASP A 280 2.99 23.05 -2.93
N PHE A 281 3.91 22.75 -2.02
CA PHE A 281 4.57 23.72 -1.15
C PHE A 281 6.06 23.93 -1.48
N ARG A 282 6.56 23.42 -2.61
CA ARG A 282 7.99 23.54 -2.99
C ARG A 282 8.46 25.00 -3.05
N HIS A 283 9.75 25.23 -2.82
CA HIS A 283 10.37 26.56 -2.88
C HIS A 283 9.74 27.62 -1.94
N ASN A 284 9.34 27.22 -0.73
CA ASN A 284 8.90 28.10 0.36
C ASN A 284 9.90 28.09 1.55
N PRO A 285 10.09 29.21 2.27
CA PRO A 285 11.14 29.38 3.29
C PRO A 285 10.76 28.81 4.68
N PHE A 286 10.51 27.51 4.78
CA PHE A 286 10.01 26.89 6.03
C PHE A 286 10.99 27.01 7.22
N HIS A 287 10.44 27.27 8.41
CA HIS A 287 11.18 27.34 9.67
C HIS A 287 10.93 26.08 10.51
N CYS A 288 11.86 25.13 10.41
CA CYS A 288 11.77 23.79 10.99
C CYS A 288 12.19 23.77 12.47
N ASP A 289 11.25 24.18 13.34
CA ASP A 289 11.35 24.11 14.80
C ASP A 289 10.24 23.22 15.39
N CYS A 290 10.03 23.29 16.71
CA CYS A 290 8.97 22.53 17.39
C CYS A 290 7.53 22.80 16.91
N GLN A 291 7.28 23.87 16.16
CA GLN A 291 5.97 24.19 15.58
C GLN A 291 5.71 23.35 14.32
N MET A 292 6.79 22.93 13.64
CA MET A 292 6.75 22.01 12.51
C MET A 292 6.75 20.54 12.96
N TYR A 293 6.82 20.23 14.27
CA TYR A 293 6.87 18.83 14.76
C TYR A 293 5.67 17.99 14.29
N GLU A 294 4.43 18.48 14.41
CA GLU A 294 3.26 17.70 13.96
C GLU A 294 3.29 17.49 12.43
N LEU A 295 3.74 18.50 11.68
CA LEU A 295 3.79 18.46 10.22
C LEU A 295 4.94 17.59 9.69
N ILE A 296 6.11 17.60 10.33
CA ILE A 296 7.24 16.73 9.98
C ILE A 296 7.04 15.31 10.56
N GLY A 297 6.37 15.17 11.71
CA GLY A 297 5.93 13.90 12.26
C GLY A 297 4.90 13.20 11.37
N LEU A 298 4.06 13.96 10.66
CA LEU A 298 3.33 13.45 9.49
C LEU A 298 4.32 12.95 8.42
N PHE A 299 5.20 13.80 7.87
CA PHE A 299 6.14 13.38 6.80
C PHE A 299 7.00 12.15 7.13
N ASP A 300 7.49 11.99 8.37
CA ASP A 300 8.32 10.84 8.78
C ASP A 300 7.51 9.53 8.76
N ASN A 301 6.31 9.53 9.37
CA ASN A 301 5.37 8.40 9.31
C ASN A 301 4.78 8.17 7.90
N LEU A 302 4.80 9.18 7.02
CA LEU A 302 4.23 9.18 5.67
C LEU A 302 5.27 9.15 4.55
N THR A 303 6.51 8.74 4.82
CA THR A 303 7.57 8.59 3.80
C THR A 303 7.26 7.56 2.69
N LEU A 304 6.06 6.94 2.72
CA LEU A 304 5.50 6.05 1.70
C LEU A 304 4.22 6.57 1.02
N PHE A 305 3.67 7.71 1.45
CA PHE A 305 2.40 8.27 0.95
C PHE A 305 2.52 9.68 0.38
N VAL A 306 3.63 10.38 0.67
CA VAL A 306 3.87 11.74 0.22
C VAL A 306 4.41 11.75 -1.21
N TRP A 307 3.89 12.65 -2.04
CA TRP A 307 4.24 12.80 -3.45
C TRP A 307 5.76 12.99 -3.62
N ALA A 308 6.35 12.45 -4.69
CA ALA A 308 7.79 12.59 -4.95
C ALA A 308 8.29 14.06 -4.94
N ASP A 309 7.42 14.99 -5.38
CA ASP A 309 7.67 16.44 -5.34
C ASP A 309 7.46 17.06 -3.95
N ALA A 310 6.51 16.57 -3.15
CA ALA A 310 6.32 17.02 -1.77
C ALA A 310 7.44 16.52 -0.83
N LEU A 311 8.09 15.39 -1.17
CA LEU A 311 9.36 14.96 -0.56
C LEU A 311 10.54 15.88 -0.92
N ASN A 312 10.38 16.79 -1.89
CA ASN A 312 11.39 17.79 -2.29
C ASN A 312 11.14 19.16 -1.62
N VAL A 313 10.22 19.25 -0.65
CA VAL A 313 10.07 20.44 0.19
C VAL A 313 11.19 20.47 1.24
N THR A 314 11.92 21.59 1.30
CA THR A 314 13.08 21.80 2.18
C THR A 314 12.83 22.88 3.23
N CYS A 315 13.56 22.82 4.34
CA CYS A 315 13.59 23.92 5.32
C CYS A 315 14.44 25.08 4.80
N GLY A 316 13.92 26.31 4.89
CA GLY A 316 14.73 27.53 4.72
C GLY A 316 15.52 27.91 5.98
N SER A 317 15.08 27.44 7.15
CA SER A 317 15.64 27.78 8.47
C SER A 317 15.21 26.76 9.54
N PRO A 318 15.81 26.74 10.76
CA PRO A 318 17.05 27.42 11.16
C PRO A 318 18.28 26.94 10.35
N PRO A 319 19.44 27.63 10.41
CA PRO A 319 20.61 27.31 9.58
C PRO A 319 21.09 25.86 9.62
N LYS A 320 20.85 25.15 10.74
CA LYS A 320 21.15 23.71 10.89
C LYS A 320 20.40 22.82 9.90
N PHE A 321 19.19 23.20 9.52
CA PHE A 321 18.33 22.45 8.61
C PHE A 321 18.18 23.13 7.24
N LYS A 322 18.91 24.21 6.96
CA LYS A 322 18.78 24.92 5.67
C LYS A 322 19.03 23.96 4.51
N ASP A 323 18.13 23.98 3.53
CA ASP A 323 18.11 23.15 2.32
C ASP A 323 17.96 21.63 2.60
N VAL A 324 17.67 21.22 3.85
CA VAL A 324 17.36 19.84 4.22
C VAL A 324 15.88 19.53 3.91
N PRO A 325 15.55 18.45 3.18
CA PRO A 325 14.17 18.00 2.98
C PRO A 325 13.44 17.70 4.29
N LEU A 326 12.15 18.05 4.39
CA LEU A 326 11.36 17.87 5.61
C LEU A 326 11.43 16.42 6.15
N ASN A 327 11.33 15.43 5.26
CA ASN A 327 11.40 14.01 5.58
C ASN A 327 12.80 13.50 6.01
N LYS A 328 13.78 14.38 6.20
CA LYS A 328 15.12 14.06 6.70
C LYS A 328 15.48 14.86 7.96
N VAL A 329 14.58 15.68 8.50
CA VAL A 329 14.80 16.44 9.73
C VAL A 329 14.47 15.55 10.94
N PRO A 330 15.42 15.31 11.88
CA PRO A 330 15.16 14.45 13.03
C PRO A 330 14.11 15.05 13.97
N LEU A 331 13.06 14.29 14.30
CA LEU A 331 11.93 14.76 15.11
C LEU A 331 12.33 15.16 16.54
N ASP A 332 13.36 14.54 17.11
CA ASP A 332 13.92 14.83 18.43
C ASP A 332 14.69 16.16 18.48
N GLU A 333 15.14 16.66 17.33
CA GLU A 333 15.82 17.94 17.19
C GLU A 333 14.87 19.11 16.87
N LEU A 334 13.58 18.86 16.61
CA LEU A 334 12.55 19.88 16.37
C LEU A 334 12.14 20.57 17.68
N VAL A 335 12.97 21.51 18.12
CA VAL A 335 12.83 22.21 19.41
C VAL A 335 12.58 23.71 19.24
N CYS A 336 11.94 24.33 20.24
CA CYS A 336 11.84 25.80 20.34
C CYS A 336 12.35 26.28 21.70
N ASN A 337 12.96 27.47 21.74
CA ASN A 337 13.19 28.17 23.00
C ASN A 337 11.87 28.74 23.54
N VAL A 338 11.68 28.66 24.86
CA VAL A 338 10.53 29.21 25.58
C VAL A 338 11.04 30.32 26.51
N THR A 339 10.53 31.53 26.33
CA THR A 339 10.88 32.71 27.16
C THR A 339 9.88 32.95 28.28
N GLU A 340 8.60 32.65 28.04
CA GLU A 340 7.51 32.79 29.00
C GLU A 340 7.71 31.89 30.23
N ASN A 341 7.68 32.50 31.41
CA ASN A 341 7.86 31.85 32.73
C ASN A 341 9.12 30.96 32.85
N CYS A 342 10.15 31.21 32.05
CA CYS A 342 11.43 30.53 32.15
C CYS A 342 12.31 31.18 33.23
N PRO A 343 12.94 30.41 34.14
CA PRO A 343 13.89 30.96 35.11
C PRO A 343 15.05 31.69 34.42
N SER A 344 15.32 32.93 34.81
CA SER A 344 16.24 33.85 34.12
C SER A 344 17.69 33.35 33.98
N SER A 345 18.13 32.45 34.85
CA SER A 345 19.45 31.82 34.81
C SER A 345 19.52 30.56 33.93
N CYS A 346 18.39 30.00 33.52
CA CYS A 346 18.26 28.70 32.86
C CYS A 346 17.88 28.85 31.38
N THR A 347 17.94 27.76 30.61
CA THR A 347 17.37 27.71 29.26
C THR A 347 16.17 26.77 29.23
N CYS A 348 15.04 27.26 28.73
CA CYS A 348 13.82 26.47 28.59
C CYS A 348 13.57 26.11 27.12
N THR A 349 13.38 24.82 26.86
CA THR A 349 13.29 24.29 25.50
C THR A 349 12.11 23.34 25.40
N LYS A 350 11.12 23.65 24.56
CA LYS A 350 9.98 22.76 24.26
C LYS A 350 10.46 21.65 23.32
N ARG A 351 10.20 20.39 23.68
CA ARG A 351 10.63 19.20 22.93
C ARG A 351 9.43 18.25 22.70
N PRO A 352 8.64 18.47 21.64
CA PRO A 352 7.42 17.70 21.40
C PRO A 352 7.64 16.18 21.28
N TYR A 353 8.78 15.74 20.72
CA TYR A 353 9.17 14.33 20.63
C TYR A 353 9.21 13.61 21.98
N TYR A 354 9.77 14.25 23.02
CA TYR A 354 9.78 13.72 24.38
C TYR A 354 8.50 14.04 25.16
N GLN A 355 7.54 14.73 24.52
CA GLN A 355 6.30 15.25 25.10
C GLN A 355 6.53 16.10 26.36
N ASP A 356 7.64 16.87 26.38
CA ASP A 356 8.06 17.66 27.53
C ASP A 356 8.64 19.04 27.19
N LEU A 357 8.89 19.79 28.26
CA LEU A 357 9.66 21.01 28.27
C LEU A 357 10.89 20.77 29.15
N LEU A 358 12.07 20.90 28.56
CA LEU A 358 13.35 20.83 29.24
C LEU A 358 13.64 22.18 29.89
N VAL A 359 13.76 22.21 31.22
CA VAL A 359 14.32 23.32 31.97
C VAL A 359 15.77 22.95 32.30
N ASN A 360 16.72 23.59 31.64
CA ASN A 360 18.15 23.31 31.81
C ASN A 360 18.83 24.41 32.64
N CYS A 361 19.16 24.08 33.88
CA CYS A 361 19.85 24.92 34.86
C CYS A 361 21.24 24.35 35.21
N THR A 362 21.85 23.56 34.33
CA THR A 362 23.16 22.92 34.55
C THR A 362 24.28 23.98 34.72
N TYR A 363 25.18 23.80 35.70
CA TYR A 363 26.30 24.71 36.03
C TYR A 363 25.90 26.13 36.49
N LYS A 364 24.67 26.36 36.98
CA LYS A 364 24.17 27.72 37.32
C LYS A 364 24.42 28.17 38.76
N ARG A 365 25.05 27.34 39.60
CA ARG A 365 25.34 27.59 41.02
C ARG A 365 24.10 27.91 41.87
N LEU A 366 22.93 27.39 41.48
CA LEU A 366 21.67 27.63 42.20
C LEU A 366 21.71 26.97 43.60
N PRO A 367 21.34 27.67 44.69
CA PRO A 367 21.32 27.13 46.04
C PRO A 367 20.04 26.32 46.35
N THR A 368 19.00 26.49 45.53
CA THR A 368 17.67 25.90 45.64
C THR A 368 17.16 25.54 44.24
N LEU A 369 16.01 24.87 44.16
CA LEU A 369 15.22 24.85 42.93
C LEU A 369 14.70 26.27 42.59
N PRO A 370 14.39 26.58 41.31
CA PRO A 370 13.65 27.77 40.92
C PRO A 370 12.25 27.79 41.55
N ASP A 371 11.67 28.98 41.74
CA ASP A 371 10.30 29.12 42.27
C ASP A 371 9.24 28.81 41.20
N ASP A 372 9.38 29.44 40.03
CA ASP A 372 8.48 29.26 38.88
C ASP A 372 9.12 28.46 37.73
N THR A 373 8.27 27.83 36.92
CA THR A 373 8.64 27.13 35.69
C THR A 373 7.51 27.21 34.65
N PRO A 374 7.79 27.12 33.33
CA PRO A 374 6.76 27.13 32.31
C PRO A 374 5.73 26.00 32.47
N GLU A 375 4.55 26.14 31.87
CA GLU A 375 3.51 25.11 31.93
C GLU A 375 3.85 23.83 31.13
N GLY A 376 3.09 22.76 31.35
CA GLY A 376 3.26 21.45 30.70
C GLY A 376 4.04 20.43 31.53
N SER A 377 4.45 19.33 30.88
CA SER A 377 5.29 18.27 31.44
C SER A 377 6.75 18.72 31.52
N LEU A 378 7.42 18.52 32.65
CA LEU A 378 8.77 19.04 32.89
C LEU A 378 9.85 17.95 32.94
N THR A 379 10.96 18.20 32.26
CA THR A 379 12.26 17.59 32.56
C THR A 379 13.18 18.65 33.16
N MET A 380 13.54 18.46 34.42
CA MET A 380 14.37 19.38 35.20
C MET A 380 15.82 18.89 35.21
N ASN A 381 16.73 19.62 34.57
CA ASN A 381 18.16 19.30 34.56
C ASN A 381 18.93 20.32 35.42
N MET A 382 19.32 19.89 36.62
CA MET A 382 19.92 20.70 37.68
C MET A 382 21.36 20.28 38.03
N ILE A 383 22.05 19.58 37.11
CA ILE A 383 23.41 19.05 37.32
C ILE A 383 24.42 20.14 37.71
N GLN A 384 25.31 19.86 38.66
CA GLN A 384 26.39 20.75 39.11
C GLN A 384 25.89 22.15 39.53
N ASN A 385 25.02 22.14 40.55
CA ASN A 385 24.56 23.31 41.28
C ASN A 385 24.93 23.19 42.78
N ALA A 386 24.46 24.12 43.60
CA ALA A 386 24.75 24.20 45.04
C ALA A 386 23.53 23.81 45.90
N ILE A 387 22.63 22.97 45.37
CA ILE A 387 21.36 22.64 46.03
C ILE A 387 21.63 21.75 47.25
N THR A 388 21.18 22.19 48.43
CA THR A 388 21.43 21.50 49.71
C THR A 388 20.22 20.75 50.27
N ARG A 389 19.01 21.17 49.90
CA ARG A 389 17.73 20.55 50.28
C ARG A 389 16.80 20.50 49.07
N LEU A 390 15.99 19.43 48.98
CA LEU A 390 14.92 19.31 47.99
C LEU A 390 13.59 19.67 48.68
N ASP A 391 13.31 20.97 48.69
CA ASP A 391 12.08 21.55 49.24
C ASP A 391 10.88 21.40 48.28
N TRP A 392 9.67 21.55 48.82
CA TRP A 392 8.45 21.44 48.02
C TRP A 392 8.31 22.63 47.07
N GLN A 393 8.09 22.35 45.79
CA GLN A 393 7.64 23.34 44.81
C GLN A 393 6.38 22.87 44.09
N HIS A 394 5.46 23.81 43.81
CA HIS A 394 4.13 23.51 43.29
C HIS A 394 4.15 22.77 41.93
N TYR A 395 5.21 22.96 41.14
CA TYR A 395 5.39 22.31 39.85
C TYR A 395 6.00 20.90 39.92
N LEU A 396 6.49 20.41 41.07
CA LEU A 396 7.10 19.05 41.18
C LEU A 396 6.14 17.94 40.71
N LYS A 397 4.82 18.15 40.92
CA LYS A 397 3.74 17.28 40.41
C LYS A 397 3.68 17.15 38.87
N ARG A 398 4.37 18.02 38.13
CA ARG A 398 4.49 18.04 36.66
C ARG A 398 5.83 17.48 36.16
N VAL A 399 6.76 17.13 37.06
CA VAL A 399 8.12 16.68 36.69
C VAL A 399 8.11 15.19 36.39
N ILE A 400 8.55 14.82 35.18
CA ILE A 400 8.67 13.44 34.70
C ILE A 400 10.10 12.93 34.89
N HIS A 401 11.10 13.78 34.69
CA HIS A 401 12.51 13.46 34.91
C HIS A 401 13.16 14.58 35.73
N LEU A 402 13.76 14.23 36.86
CA LEU A 402 14.49 15.15 37.73
C LEU A 402 15.93 14.66 37.88
N ASN A 403 16.87 15.45 37.37
CA ASN A 403 18.29 15.21 37.54
C ASN A 403 18.91 16.28 38.46
N LEU A 404 19.42 15.82 39.61
CA LEU A 404 20.11 16.60 40.64
C LEU A 404 21.55 16.07 40.84
N THR A 405 22.15 15.43 39.84
CA THR A 405 23.50 14.86 39.94
C THR A 405 24.53 15.93 40.31
N ASP A 406 25.54 15.57 41.10
CA ASP A 406 26.65 16.43 41.54
C ASP A 406 26.16 17.73 42.20
N ASN A 407 25.42 17.61 43.31
CA ASN A 407 24.94 18.74 44.13
C ASN A 407 25.39 18.53 45.59
N HIS A 408 24.79 19.25 46.55
CA HIS A 408 25.11 19.15 47.98
C HIS A 408 23.91 18.67 48.81
N LEU A 409 23.03 17.87 48.19
CA LEU A 409 21.74 17.48 48.74
C LEU A 409 21.91 16.57 49.96
N ARG A 410 21.41 17.00 51.12
CA ARG A 410 21.51 16.28 52.40
C ARG A 410 20.17 15.77 52.91
N ASP A 411 19.09 16.45 52.53
CA ASP A 411 17.73 16.18 52.95
C ASP A 411 16.75 16.36 51.78
N ILE A 412 15.66 15.59 51.80
CA ILE A 412 14.58 15.62 50.81
C ILE A 412 13.28 15.78 51.59
N ASP A 413 12.59 16.89 51.40
CA ASP A 413 11.35 17.15 52.13
C ASP A 413 10.27 16.11 51.77
N TRP A 414 9.53 15.64 52.79
CA TRP A 414 8.53 14.60 52.59
C TRP A 414 7.40 15.04 51.64
N GLN A 415 7.08 16.34 51.60
CA GLN A 415 6.10 16.89 50.66
C GLN A 415 6.68 16.97 49.24
N ALA A 416 7.96 17.33 49.10
CA ALA A 416 8.65 17.35 47.81
C ALA A 416 8.73 15.94 47.20
N ALA A 417 9.12 14.96 48.01
CA ALA A 417 9.10 13.55 47.64
C ALA A 417 7.69 13.10 47.22
N LEU A 418 6.65 13.36 48.03
CA LEU A 418 5.27 12.97 47.69
C LEU A 418 4.73 13.68 46.44
N ALA A 419 5.18 14.91 46.15
CA ALA A 419 4.84 15.63 44.93
C ALA A 419 5.43 14.97 43.67
N LEU A 420 6.58 14.29 43.76
CA LEU A 420 7.24 13.59 42.66
C LEU A 420 6.56 12.27 42.23
N ARG A 421 5.32 11.99 42.66
CA ARG A 421 4.53 10.78 42.30
C ARG A 421 4.41 10.44 40.80
N ASN A 422 4.73 11.37 39.91
CA ASN A 422 4.68 11.22 38.45
C ASN A 422 6.08 11.01 37.82
N VAL A 423 7.14 10.99 38.63
CA VAL A 423 8.53 10.96 38.14
C VAL A 423 8.91 9.56 37.67
N LYS A 424 9.37 9.45 36.42
CA LYS A 424 9.89 8.21 35.82
C LYS A 424 11.36 8.01 36.13
N THR A 425 12.12 9.10 36.28
CA THR A 425 13.56 9.07 36.55
C THR A 425 13.93 10.11 37.58
N LEU A 426 14.55 9.68 38.68
CA LEU A 426 15.11 10.52 39.72
C LEU A 426 16.60 10.20 39.89
N ASP A 427 17.47 11.15 39.56
CA ASP A 427 18.93 11.00 39.66
C ASP A 427 19.50 11.90 40.75
N LEU A 428 20.08 11.27 41.77
CA LEU A 428 20.56 11.87 43.03
C LEU A 428 22.03 11.53 43.29
N ARG A 429 22.77 11.02 42.30
CA ARG A 429 24.21 10.69 42.44
C ARG A 429 25.06 11.95 42.67
N GLY A 430 26.26 11.81 43.22
CA GLY A 430 27.14 12.93 43.54
C GLY A 430 26.56 13.87 44.60
N ASN A 431 25.92 13.34 45.65
CA ASN A 431 25.28 14.12 46.71
C ASN A 431 25.59 13.63 48.13
N ASP A 432 25.48 14.54 49.09
CA ASP A 432 25.72 14.34 50.53
C ASP A 432 24.59 13.56 51.26
N LEU A 433 23.76 12.78 50.55
CA LEU A 433 22.60 12.11 51.12
C LEU A 433 23.01 11.02 52.13
N HIS A 434 22.55 11.15 53.38
CA HIS A 434 22.75 10.14 54.42
C HIS A 434 21.53 9.26 54.68
N HIS A 435 20.35 9.65 54.21
CA HIS A 435 19.10 8.93 54.40
C HIS A 435 18.13 9.22 53.24
N VAL A 436 17.07 8.42 53.11
CA VAL A 436 16.07 8.53 52.03
C VAL A 436 14.67 8.46 52.68
N PRO A 437 13.77 9.44 52.45
CA PRO A 437 12.46 9.47 53.09
C PRO A 437 11.55 8.35 52.56
N SER A 438 10.82 7.70 53.48
CA SER A 438 9.92 6.58 53.17
C SER A 438 8.76 6.93 52.24
N THR A 439 8.43 8.22 52.06
CA THR A 439 7.48 8.66 51.04
C THR A 439 7.89 8.30 49.62
N LEU A 440 9.20 8.15 49.32
CA LEU A 440 9.68 7.69 48.01
C LEU A 440 9.33 6.21 47.73
N GLN A 441 9.02 5.40 48.76
CA GLN A 441 8.47 4.05 48.57
C GLN A 441 7.13 4.09 47.82
N VAL A 442 6.30 5.09 48.10
CA VAL A 442 4.98 5.29 47.47
C VAL A 442 5.12 5.86 46.06
N VAL A 443 6.20 6.62 45.79
CA VAL A 443 6.52 7.18 44.47
C VAL A 443 7.03 6.11 43.50
N SER A 444 7.87 5.18 43.98
CA SER A 444 8.42 4.03 43.21
C SER A 444 8.73 4.33 41.73
N PRO A 445 9.68 5.24 41.44
CA PRO A 445 10.02 5.64 40.08
C PRO A 445 10.66 4.50 39.28
N ASN A 446 10.42 4.44 37.97
CA ASN A 446 10.97 3.40 37.08
C ASN A 446 12.51 3.32 37.12
N ALA A 447 13.19 4.43 37.39
CA ALA A 447 14.61 4.50 37.66
C ALA A 447 14.92 5.49 38.79
N LEU A 448 15.57 4.99 39.85
CA LEU A 448 16.16 5.77 40.93
C LEU A 448 17.67 5.55 40.91
N TYR A 449 18.45 6.61 40.73
CA TYR A 449 19.91 6.57 40.80
C TYR A 449 20.39 7.30 42.05
N LEU A 450 21.18 6.61 42.87
CA LEU A 450 21.76 7.14 44.10
C LEU A 450 23.11 6.48 44.38
N ASP A 451 23.97 7.15 45.15
CA ASP A 451 25.21 6.55 45.64
C ASP A 451 24.95 5.86 46.98
N THR A 452 24.74 4.54 46.94
CA THR A 452 24.42 3.74 48.13
C THR A 452 25.49 3.78 49.23
N HIS A 453 26.71 4.20 48.90
CA HIS A 453 27.85 4.29 49.81
C HIS A 453 27.80 5.48 50.79
N THR A 454 26.99 6.51 50.53
CA THR A 454 26.86 7.69 51.42
C THR A 454 25.72 7.55 52.45
N LEU A 455 24.82 6.57 52.25
CA LEU A 455 23.71 6.28 53.14
C LEU A 455 24.17 5.67 54.46
N ARG A 456 23.53 6.10 55.56
CA ARG A 456 23.73 5.54 56.90
C ARG A 456 22.59 4.58 57.21
N CYS A 457 22.91 3.32 57.48
CA CYS A 457 21.93 2.29 57.81
C CYS A 457 21.37 2.47 59.24
N THR A 458 20.36 3.33 59.39
CA THR A 458 19.54 3.46 60.61
C THR A 458 18.22 2.70 60.45
N CYS A 459 17.42 2.61 61.52
CA CYS A 459 16.10 1.97 61.49
C CYS A 459 15.16 2.63 60.46
N ASP A 460 15.30 3.94 60.25
CA ASP A 460 14.51 4.74 59.30
C ASP A 460 14.71 4.30 57.83
N LEU A 461 15.75 3.53 57.55
CA LEU A 461 16.11 3.00 56.23
C LEU A 461 15.70 1.51 56.04
N GLU A 462 15.04 0.88 57.03
CA GLU A 462 14.60 -0.53 56.96
C GLU A 462 13.72 -0.80 55.74
N TRP A 463 12.78 0.11 55.45
CA TRP A 463 11.89 0.03 54.28
C TRP A 463 12.67 -0.04 52.97
N PHE A 464 13.77 0.70 52.85
CA PHE A 464 14.57 0.81 51.63
C PHE A 464 15.32 -0.49 51.36
N ALA A 465 15.86 -1.12 52.41
CA ALA A 465 16.48 -2.44 52.31
C ALA A 465 15.47 -3.53 51.91
N ALA A 466 14.20 -3.45 52.35
CA ALA A 466 13.14 -4.36 51.91
C ALA A 466 12.74 -4.09 50.44
N TRP A 467 12.49 -2.83 50.08
CA TRP A 467 12.10 -2.38 48.73
C TRP A 467 13.15 -2.75 47.67
N ALA A 468 14.43 -2.45 47.92
CA ALA A 468 15.52 -2.77 47.01
C ALA A 468 15.67 -4.29 46.79
N ARG A 469 15.53 -5.11 47.84
CA ARG A 469 15.52 -6.58 47.72
C ARG A 469 14.36 -7.07 46.85
N TYR A 470 13.15 -6.54 47.05
CA TYR A 470 11.99 -6.91 46.24
C TYR A 470 12.17 -6.54 44.76
N TYR A 471 12.65 -5.32 44.47
CA TYR A 471 12.88 -4.84 43.11
C TYR A 471 13.92 -5.70 42.36
N VAL A 472 15.04 -6.02 43.01
CA VAL A 472 16.08 -6.91 42.45
C VAL A 472 15.52 -8.32 42.23
N VAL A 473 14.82 -8.90 43.20
CA VAL A 473 14.25 -10.25 43.09
C VAL A 473 13.22 -10.34 41.95
N ALA A 474 12.36 -9.33 41.77
CA ALA A 474 11.38 -9.32 40.67
C ALA A 474 12.06 -9.42 39.29
N VAL A 475 13.12 -8.64 39.06
CA VAL A 475 13.88 -8.65 37.79
C VAL A 475 14.70 -9.93 37.62
N VAL A 476 15.38 -10.37 38.69
CA VAL A 476 16.32 -11.51 38.68
C VAL A 476 15.62 -12.87 38.68
N VAL A 477 14.35 -12.98 39.10
CA VAL A 477 13.59 -14.24 39.06
C VAL A 477 12.73 -14.36 37.79
N ALA A 478 12.14 -13.27 37.28
CA ALA A 478 11.32 -13.33 36.06
C ALA A 478 12.14 -13.71 34.80
N THR A 479 13.35 -13.18 34.68
CA THR A 479 14.23 -13.42 33.53
C THR A 479 14.69 -14.89 33.36
N PRO A 480 15.20 -15.60 34.38
CA PRO A 480 15.56 -17.01 34.24
C PRO A 480 14.35 -17.94 34.08
N ILE A 481 13.18 -17.63 34.65
CA ILE A 481 11.97 -18.44 34.44
C ILE A 481 11.57 -18.43 32.96
N LEU A 482 11.53 -17.25 32.33
CA LEU A 482 11.30 -17.11 30.89
C LEU A 482 12.38 -17.84 30.07
N ALA A 483 13.66 -17.72 30.46
CA ALA A 483 14.76 -18.40 29.78
C ALA A 483 14.74 -19.94 29.93
N VAL A 484 14.23 -20.48 31.05
CA VAL A 484 14.07 -21.93 31.28
C VAL A 484 12.93 -22.50 30.43
N VAL A 485 11.79 -21.81 30.38
CA VAL A 485 10.68 -22.17 29.46
C VAL A 485 11.18 -22.19 28.01
N PHE A 486 11.92 -21.15 27.60
CA PHE A 486 12.49 -21.07 26.26
C PHE A 486 13.54 -22.18 25.99
N ARG A 487 14.35 -22.55 26.99
CA ARG A 487 15.31 -23.66 26.89
C ARG A 487 14.63 -25.02 26.71
N HIS A 488 13.51 -25.27 27.38
CA HIS A 488 12.79 -26.55 27.29
C HIS A 488 12.29 -26.81 25.86
N GLU A 489 11.61 -25.83 25.25
CA GLU A 489 11.16 -25.88 23.85
C GLU A 489 12.32 -26.12 22.87
N VAL A 490 13.43 -25.40 23.05
CA VAL A 490 14.63 -25.55 22.21
C VAL A 490 15.29 -26.93 22.38
N LEU A 491 15.23 -27.54 23.57
CA LEU A 491 15.75 -28.90 23.80
C LEU A 491 14.91 -29.95 23.10
N VAL A 492 13.57 -29.81 23.14
CA VAL A 492 12.63 -30.69 22.41
C VAL A 492 12.83 -30.56 20.89
N LEU A 493 13.01 -29.34 20.36
CA LEU A 493 13.37 -29.15 18.95
C LEU A 493 14.71 -29.81 18.61
N LYS A 494 15.75 -29.61 19.43
CA LYS A 494 17.07 -30.25 19.20
C LYS A 494 16.99 -31.77 19.22
N HIS A 495 16.19 -32.38 20.09
CA HIS A 495 16.06 -33.84 20.13
C HIS A 495 15.37 -34.38 18.86
N ARG A 496 14.33 -33.69 18.36
CA ARG A 496 13.67 -34.03 17.08
C ARG A 496 14.60 -33.85 15.88
N LEU A 497 15.37 -32.75 15.83
CA LEU A 497 16.31 -32.46 14.75
C LEU A 497 17.52 -33.40 14.76
N PHE A 498 18.01 -33.81 15.94
CA PHE A 498 19.09 -34.79 16.08
C PHE A 498 18.67 -36.16 15.57
N TYR A 499 17.46 -36.63 15.93
CA TYR A 499 16.91 -37.87 15.38
C TYR A 499 16.78 -37.82 13.85
N ARG A 500 16.23 -36.73 13.31
CA ARG A 500 16.08 -36.53 11.85
C ARG A 500 17.43 -36.56 11.12
N HIS A 501 18.45 -35.88 11.65
CA HIS A 501 19.75 -35.82 10.97
C HIS A 501 20.61 -37.09 11.13
N HIS A 502 20.30 -37.97 12.09
CA HIS A 502 21.02 -39.24 12.23
C HIS A 502 20.53 -40.33 11.26
N THR A 503 19.22 -40.35 10.93
CA THR A 503 18.66 -41.26 9.91
C THR A 503 19.07 -40.88 8.50
N GLU A 504 19.16 -39.59 8.19
CA GLU A 504 19.57 -39.06 6.86
C GLU A 504 20.96 -39.54 6.38
N LYS A 505 21.86 -39.98 7.28
CA LYS A 505 23.28 -40.25 6.96
C LYS A 505 23.72 -41.71 6.84
N HIS A 506 22.86 -42.69 7.11
CA HIS A 506 23.26 -44.10 7.12
C HIS A 506 22.49 -45.03 6.15
N PHE A 507 21.50 -44.51 5.40
CA PHE A 507 20.56 -45.32 4.62
C PHE A 507 20.76 -45.56 3.10
N PRO A 508 21.87 -45.18 2.41
CA PRO A 508 22.01 -45.51 0.98
C PRO A 508 22.34 -46.97 0.64
N ALA A 509 22.99 -47.73 1.54
CA ALA A 509 23.85 -48.85 1.15
C ALA A 509 23.27 -50.28 1.32
N LEU A 510 21.97 -50.43 1.60
CA LEU A 510 21.38 -51.74 1.98
C LEU A 510 20.09 -52.10 1.22
N LEU A 511 19.71 -51.34 0.18
CA LEU A 511 18.39 -51.47 -0.47
C LEU A 511 18.42 -52.02 -1.90
N ASP A 512 19.59 -52.12 -2.54
CA ASP A 512 19.70 -52.51 -3.96
C ASP A 512 19.40 -54.01 -4.22
N ASP A 513 19.62 -54.88 -3.21
CA ASP A 513 19.46 -56.34 -3.30
C ASP A 513 18.02 -56.86 -3.02
N LEU A 514 17.04 -55.97 -2.90
CA LEU A 514 15.65 -56.35 -2.57
C LEU A 514 14.82 -56.70 -3.81
N ARG A 515 14.07 -57.82 -3.72
CA ARG A 515 13.34 -58.46 -4.84
C ARG A 515 12.21 -57.59 -5.43
N TYR A 516 11.61 -56.72 -4.62
CA TYR A 516 10.51 -55.85 -5.03
C TYR A 516 10.83 -54.39 -4.70
N ASP A 517 10.45 -53.48 -5.58
CA ASP A 517 10.46 -52.05 -5.31
C ASP A 517 9.26 -51.66 -4.43
N VAL A 518 8.06 -52.19 -4.74
CA VAL A 518 6.80 -51.79 -4.06
C VAL A 518 5.95 -53.00 -3.60
N PHE A 519 5.62 -53.05 -2.32
CA PHE A 519 4.51 -53.87 -1.80
C PHE A 519 3.20 -53.08 -1.89
N VAL A 520 2.17 -53.59 -2.55
CA VAL A 520 0.87 -52.89 -2.68
C VAL A 520 -0.16 -53.51 -1.73
N SER A 521 -0.69 -52.71 -0.81
CA SER A 521 -1.81 -53.09 0.06
C SER A 521 -3.08 -52.37 -0.39
N THR A 522 -4.13 -53.14 -0.70
CA THR A 522 -5.43 -52.64 -1.20
C THR A 522 -6.56 -53.48 -0.62
N ALA A 523 -7.80 -52.98 -0.65
CA ALA A 523 -8.97 -53.80 -0.33
C ALA A 523 -9.13 -54.92 -1.38
N SER A 524 -9.35 -56.16 -0.95
CA SER A 524 -9.49 -57.31 -1.86
C SER A 524 -10.89 -57.49 -2.43
N ASP A 525 -11.92 -57.18 -1.64
CA ASP A 525 -13.31 -57.56 -1.93
C ASP A 525 -14.15 -56.35 -2.37
N SER A 526 -13.50 -55.22 -2.67
CA SER A 526 -14.12 -54.02 -3.24
C SER A 526 -13.84 -53.97 -4.73
N ASP A 527 -14.90 -54.18 -5.54
CA ASP A 527 -14.82 -54.09 -7.01
C ASP A 527 -14.22 -52.75 -7.47
N ASN A 528 -14.47 -51.66 -6.74
CA ASN A 528 -13.99 -50.33 -7.09
C ASN A 528 -12.47 -50.21 -6.90
N ASP A 529 -11.96 -50.56 -5.71
CA ASP A 529 -10.52 -50.50 -5.42
C ASP A 529 -9.74 -51.51 -6.26
N ALA A 530 -10.25 -52.74 -6.45
CA ALA A 530 -9.63 -53.76 -7.29
C ALA A 530 -9.64 -53.41 -8.79
N THR A 531 -10.72 -52.79 -9.29
CA THR A 531 -10.78 -52.26 -10.66
C THR A 531 -9.80 -51.10 -10.84
N TRP A 532 -9.67 -50.21 -9.86
CA TRP A 532 -8.69 -49.13 -9.89
C TRP A 532 -7.26 -49.71 -9.92
N VAL A 533 -6.89 -50.59 -9.00
CA VAL A 533 -5.56 -51.21 -8.99
C VAL A 533 -5.24 -51.87 -10.34
N SER A 534 -6.12 -52.76 -10.82
CA SER A 534 -5.87 -53.55 -12.04
C SER A 534 -5.84 -52.72 -13.34
N ARG A 535 -6.66 -51.67 -13.47
CA ARG A 535 -6.73 -50.85 -14.70
C ARG A 535 -5.78 -49.65 -14.69
N ILE A 536 -5.39 -49.16 -13.52
CA ILE A 536 -4.69 -47.88 -13.35
C ILE A 536 -3.31 -48.07 -12.72
N LEU A 537 -3.23 -48.71 -11.55
CA LEU A 537 -1.96 -48.81 -10.81
C LEU A 537 -0.94 -49.71 -11.51
N LEU A 538 -1.32 -50.96 -11.81
CA LEU A 538 -0.38 -51.96 -12.32
C LEU A 538 0.14 -51.58 -13.72
N PRO A 539 -0.72 -51.15 -14.68
CA PRO A 539 -0.25 -50.69 -15.98
C PRO A 539 0.62 -49.41 -15.95
N ALA A 540 0.64 -48.65 -14.85
CA ALA A 540 1.60 -47.57 -14.64
C ALA A 540 2.95 -48.09 -14.11
N MET A 541 2.92 -49.01 -13.13
CA MET A 541 4.12 -49.67 -12.61
C MET A 541 4.86 -50.49 -13.68
N ASP A 542 4.12 -51.25 -14.51
CA ASP A 542 4.66 -52.05 -15.62
C ASP A 542 5.38 -51.18 -16.65
N ARG A 543 4.77 -50.04 -17.04
CA ARG A 543 5.39 -49.06 -17.96
C ARG A 543 6.69 -48.47 -17.43
N ARG A 544 6.85 -48.38 -16.09
CA ARG A 544 8.07 -47.93 -15.41
C ARG A 544 9.04 -49.07 -15.05
N ARG A 545 8.73 -50.33 -15.42
CA ARG A 545 9.54 -51.54 -15.12
C ARG A 545 9.80 -51.76 -13.63
N LEU A 546 8.91 -51.27 -12.76
CA LEU A 546 9.02 -51.48 -11.32
C LEU A 546 8.69 -52.92 -10.99
N THR A 547 9.42 -53.51 -10.04
CA THR A 547 9.07 -54.80 -9.45
C THR A 547 8.11 -54.58 -8.29
N TYR A 548 6.97 -55.24 -8.29
CA TYR A 548 5.95 -55.04 -7.26
C TYR A 548 5.21 -56.33 -6.92
N PHE A 549 4.62 -56.36 -5.72
CA PHE A 549 3.82 -57.48 -5.22
C PHE A 549 2.43 -56.99 -4.80
N VAL A 550 1.39 -57.58 -5.35
CA VAL A 550 -0.02 -57.35 -5.00
C VAL A 550 -0.55 -58.64 -4.37
N PRO A 551 -0.75 -58.70 -3.03
CA PRO A 551 -1.09 -59.94 -2.33
C PRO A 551 -2.28 -60.68 -2.95
N GLN A 552 -3.32 -59.96 -3.35
CA GLN A 552 -4.54 -60.49 -3.98
C GLN A 552 -4.32 -61.21 -5.32
N ARG A 553 -3.22 -60.92 -6.02
CA ARG A 553 -2.83 -61.51 -7.30
C ARG A 553 -1.68 -62.52 -7.16
N ASP A 554 -0.77 -62.25 -6.23
CA ASP A 554 0.58 -62.83 -6.21
C ASP A 554 0.84 -63.82 -5.06
N TYR A 555 -0.11 -64.03 -4.14
CA TYR A 555 -0.01 -65.08 -3.11
C TYR A 555 0.14 -66.49 -3.73
N LEU A 556 1.03 -67.31 -3.16
CA LEU A 556 1.21 -68.69 -3.61
C LEU A 556 0.04 -69.60 -3.15
N PRO A 557 -0.57 -70.41 -4.04
CA PRO A 557 -1.66 -71.31 -3.67
C PRO A 557 -1.30 -72.27 -2.53
N GLY A 558 -1.96 -72.12 -1.38
CA GLY A 558 -1.75 -72.92 -0.18
C GLY A 558 -0.78 -72.32 0.86
N ALA A 559 -0.22 -71.13 0.62
CA ALA A 559 0.56 -70.40 1.61
C ALA A 559 -0.32 -69.77 2.71
N ILE A 560 0.30 -69.36 3.84
CA ILE A 560 -0.38 -68.64 4.93
C ILE A 560 -0.28 -67.13 4.65
N PRO A 561 -1.38 -66.42 4.37
CA PRO A 561 -1.34 -65.03 3.91
C PRO A 561 -0.61 -64.06 4.86
N MET A 562 -0.73 -64.29 6.17
CA MET A 562 -0.11 -63.44 7.20
C MET A 562 1.41 -63.52 7.20
N ASP A 563 1.96 -64.73 6.98
CA ASP A 563 3.41 -64.96 6.94
C ASP A 563 4.01 -64.50 5.61
N GLU A 564 3.29 -64.71 4.51
CA GLU A 564 3.69 -64.26 3.16
C GLU A 564 3.72 -62.73 3.07
N VAL A 565 2.75 -62.02 3.67
CA VAL A 565 2.79 -60.56 3.84
C VAL A 565 4.09 -60.12 4.55
N VAL A 566 4.45 -60.75 5.67
CA VAL A 566 5.64 -60.37 6.44
C VAL A 566 6.94 -60.73 5.71
N GLN A 567 6.98 -61.86 4.99
CA GLN A 567 8.15 -62.24 4.20
C GLN A 567 8.35 -61.32 3.00
N THR A 568 7.29 -60.98 2.26
CA THR A 568 7.41 -60.10 1.10
C THR A 568 7.67 -58.66 1.49
N LEU A 569 7.09 -58.15 2.58
CA LEU A 569 7.46 -56.83 3.14
C LEU A 569 8.95 -56.73 3.55
N ARG A 570 9.63 -57.84 3.85
CA ARG A 570 11.10 -57.86 4.07
C ARG A 570 11.90 -57.83 2.77
N GLN A 571 11.27 -58.10 1.63
CA GLN A 571 11.87 -58.10 0.30
C GLN A 571 11.40 -56.91 -0.56
N SER A 572 10.68 -55.95 0.02
CA SER A 572 10.19 -54.74 -0.65
C SER A 572 10.90 -53.48 -0.15
N LYS A 573 11.34 -52.60 -1.06
CA LYS A 573 12.00 -51.32 -0.72
C LYS A 573 11.02 -50.32 -0.08
N CYS A 574 9.75 -50.34 -0.51
CA CYS A 574 8.67 -49.57 0.12
C CYS A 574 7.33 -50.31 0.09
N ALA A 575 6.35 -49.78 0.82
CA ALA A 575 4.95 -50.22 0.77
C ALA A 575 4.02 -49.06 0.39
N LEU A 576 3.07 -49.34 -0.50
CA LEU A 576 2.01 -48.44 -0.95
C LEU A 576 0.67 -48.93 -0.41
N ILE A 577 0.03 -48.11 0.41
CA ILE A 577 -1.24 -48.40 1.08
C ILE A 577 -2.36 -47.62 0.38
N LEU A 578 -3.35 -48.34 -0.15
CA LEU A 578 -4.51 -47.74 -0.83
C LEU A 578 -5.71 -47.71 0.12
N LEU A 579 -5.94 -46.56 0.74
CA LEU A 579 -6.90 -46.38 1.82
C LEU A 579 -8.29 -46.00 1.28
N SER A 580 -9.29 -46.80 1.62
CA SER A 580 -10.70 -46.56 1.33
C SER A 580 -11.58 -46.92 2.53
N PRO A 581 -12.89 -46.59 2.53
CA PRO A 581 -13.85 -47.14 3.49
C PRO A 581 -13.83 -48.67 3.56
N ASP A 582 -13.60 -49.35 2.42
CA ASP A 582 -13.62 -50.81 2.33
C ASP A 582 -12.31 -51.43 2.87
N TYR A 583 -11.17 -50.79 2.60
CA TYR A 583 -9.87 -51.13 3.20
C TYR A 583 -9.94 -51.12 4.73
N LEU A 584 -10.66 -50.14 5.29
CA LEU A 584 -10.88 -49.98 6.73
C LEU A 584 -11.84 -51.01 7.32
N ALA A 585 -12.69 -51.63 6.51
CA ALA A 585 -13.58 -52.70 6.93
C ALA A 585 -12.87 -54.07 6.99
N GLN A 586 -11.77 -54.24 6.23
CA GLN A 586 -11.04 -55.51 6.13
C GLN A 586 -9.93 -55.68 7.20
N PRO A 587 -9.99 -56.72 8.07
CA PRO A 587 -8.96 -56.96 9.09
C PRO A 587 -7.57 -57.25 8.51
N ILE A 588 -7.49 -57.93 7.36
CA ILE A 588 -6.20 -58.26 6.69
C ILE A 588 -5.46 -57.00 6.23
N CYS A 589 -6.18 -56.00 5.73
CA CYS A 589 -5.65 -54.71 5.32
C CYS A 589 -5.08 -53.94 6.52
N CYS A 590 -5.80 -53.92 7.64
CA CYS A 590 -5.30 -53.35 8.90
C CYS A 590 -4.04 -54.08 9.43
N PHE A 591 -3.90 -55.39 9.20
CA PHE A 591 -2.67 -56.12 9.53
C PHE A 591 -1.52 -55.77 8.57
N GLN A 592 -1.73 -55.83 7.25
CA GLN A 592 -0.73 -55.46 6.24
C GLN A 592 -0.15 -54.06 6.51
N PHE A 593 -1.01 -53.09 6.80
CA PHE A 593 -0.62 -51.74 7.19
C PHE A 593 0.30 -51.73 8.43
N ARG A 594 -0.10 -52.42 9.52
CA ARG A 594 0.66 -52.43 10.77
C ARG A 594 2.04 -53.04 10.60
N GLN A 595 2.14 -54.16 9.87
CA GLN A 595 3.42 -54.80 9.60
C GLN A 595 4.33 -53.92 8.72
N ALA A 596 3.77 -53.28 7.68
CA ALA A 596 4.50 -52.33 6.85
C ALA A 596 5.03 -51.15 7.68
N TYR A 597 4.22 -50.56 8.56
CA TYR A 597 4.67 -49.49 9.45
C TYR A 597 5.77 -49.95 10.42
N ASP A 598 5.53 -51.05 11.16
CA ASP A 598 6.47 -51.49 12.19
C ASP A 598 7.83 -51.86 11.58
N MET A 599 7.85 -52.50 10.42
CA MET A 599 9.08 -52.93 9.75
C MET A 599 9.77 -51.80 8.96
N MET A 600 9.04 -50.98 8.21
CA MET A 600 9.65 -49.97 7.32
C MET A 600 9.88 -48.64 8.02
N VAL A 601 8.97 -48.18 8.90
CA VAL A 601 9.06 -46.86 9.55
C VAL A 601 9.75 -46.94 10.92
N LYS A 602 9.34 -47.90 11.76
CA LYS A 602 9.77 -47.98 13.18
C LYS A 602 11.06 -48.77 13.38
N GLU A 603 11.23 -49.90 12.68
CA GLU A 603 12.54 -50.54 12.48
C GLU A 603 13.37 -49.83 11.39
N GLY A 604 12.79 -48.85 10.69
CA GLY A 604 13.48 -47.97 9.74
C GLY A 604 13.88 -48.60 8.41
N ARG A 605 13.42 -49.81 8.08
CA ARG A 605 13.94 -50.61 6.95
C ARG A 605 13.43 -50.19 5.56
N GLY A 606 12.61 -49.15 5.42
CA GLY A 606 12.03 -48.75 4.13
C GLY A 606 11.19 -47.48 4.20
N ARG A 607 10.20 -47.33 3.31
CA ARG A 607 9.22 -46.22 3.32
C ARG A 607 7.79 -46.75 3.18
N VAL A 608 6.82 -46.09 3.82
CA VAL A 608 5.38 -46.38 3.65
C VAL A 608 4.68 -45.16 3.09
N PHE A 609 3.99 -45.33 1.97
CA PHE A 609 3.17 -44.33 1.30
C PHE A 609 1.69 -44.66 1.50
N VAL A 610 0.84 -43.67 1.75
CA VAL A 610 -0.62 -43.88 1.92
C VAL A 610 -1.40 -42.98 0.97
N VAL A 611 -2.17 -43.59 0.08
CA VAL A 611 -3.02 -42.94 -0.92
C VAL A 611 -4.47 -43.25 -0.61
N CYS A 612 -5.26 -42.23 -0.27
CA CYS A 612 -6.69 -42.36 -0.07
C CYS A 612 -7.40 -42.42 -1.44
N LEU A 613 -7.91 -43.61 -1.80
CA LEU A 613 -8.74 -43.81 -2.99
C LEU A 613 -10.13 -43.19 -2.85
N GLN A 614 -10.59 -42.92 -1.63
CA GLN A 614 -11.91 -42.34 -1.33
C GLN A 614 -11.87 -41.51 -0.02
N LYS A 615 -12.87 -40.64 0.19
CA LYS A 615 -12.92 -39.68 1.32
C LYS A 615 -13.33 -40.32 2.65
N VAL A 616 -12.38 -40.96 3.34
CA VAL A 616 -12.53 -41.54 4.68
C VAL A 616 -12.97 -40.50 5.72
N LYS A 617 -14.08 -40.73 6.43
CA LYS A 617 -14.52 -39.88 7.55
C LYS A 617 -13.88 -40.34 8.87
N ARG A 618 -13.45 -39.38 9.71
CA ARG A 618 -12.74 -39.64 10.99
C ARG A 618 -13.43 -40.64 11.94
N GLY A 619 -14.76 -40.79 11.85
CA GLY A 619 -15.51 -41.77 12.65
C GLY A 619 -15.38 -43.23 12.20
N GLN A 620 -15.09 -43.47 10.91
CA GLN A 620 -15.06 -44.82 10.32
C GLN A 620 -13.77 -45.59 10.67
N VAL A 621 -12.69 -44.89 11.01
CA VAL A 621 -11.42 -45.52 11.41
C VAL A 621 -11.54 -46.07 12.84
N GLN A 622 -11.80 -47.38 12.95
CA GLN A 622 -11.88 -48.08 14.23
C GLN A 622 -10.49 -48.35 14.84
N ASP A 623 -9.48 -48.58 14.00
CA ASP A 623 -8.11 -48.82 14.44
C ASP A 623 -7.51 -47.55 15.08
N ARG A 624 -7.26 -47.60 16.39
CA ARG A 624 -6.73 -46.48 17.19
C ARG A 624 -5.34 -46.03 16.73
N PHE A 625 -4.52 -46.94 16.21
CA PHE A 625 -3.17 -46.65 15.75
C PHE A 625 -3.19 -45.99 14.37
N LEU A 626 -3.92 -46.55 13.41
CA LEU A 626 -4.16 -45.94 12.09
C LEU A 626 -4.75 -44.53 12.22
N ARG A 627 -5.72 -44.36 13.13
CA ARG A 627 -6.36 -43.07 13.43
C ARG A 627 -5.39 -42.05 14.04
N ALA A 628 -4.44 -42.49 14.87
CA ALA A 628 -3.39 -41.63 15.40
C ALA A 628 -2.40 -41.22 14.30
N MET A 629 -2.08 -42.11 13.37
CA MET A 629 -1.17 -41.81 12.26
C MET A 629 -1.79 -40.90 11.18
N LEU A 630 -3.09 -41.02 10.91
CA LEU A 630 -3.84 -40.10 10.06
C LEU A 630 -3.88 -38.67 10.61
N ASN A 631 -3.78 -38.49 11.94
CA ASN A 631 -3.64 -37.16 12.56
C ASN A 631 -2.24 -36.55 12.39
N LEU A 632 -1.27 -37.27 11.82
CA LEU A 632 0.10 -36.79 11.53
C LEU A 632 0.30 -36.43 10.05
N ASN A 633 -0.78 -36.24 9.28
CA ASN A 633 -0.78 -35.85 7.86
C ASN A 633 0.03 -36.77 6.92
N MET A 634 0.06 -38.08 7.18
CA MET A 634 0.77 -39.05 6.33
C MET A 634 -0.14 -39.81 5.34
N ALA A 635 -1.18 -39.17 4.79
CA ALA A 635 -2.06 -39.77 3.78
C ALA A 635 -2.58 -38.75 2.75
N TYR A 636 -2.53 -39.13 1.47
CA TYR A 636 -2.79 -38.27 0.30
C TYR A 636 -4.05 -38.69 -0.44
N SER A 637 -5.05 -37.81 -0.60
CA SER A 637 -6.26 -38.11 -1.38
C SER A 637 -6.16 -37.59 -2.81
N GLY A 638 -6.30 -38.46 -3.82
CA GLY A 638 -6.25 -38.04 -5.22
C GLY A 638 -6.81 -39.08 -6.21
N HIS A 639 -7.94 -38.77 -6.83
CA HIS A 639 -8.56 -39.58 -7.88
C HIS A 639 -7.94 -39.31 -9.26
N CYS A 640 -6.72 -39.79 -9.55
CA CYS A 640 -6.25 -39.85 -10.95
C CYS A 640 -5.12 -40.86 -11.20
N PRO A 641 -5.05 -41.51 -12.39
CA PRO A 641 -4.01 -42.50 -12.71
C PRO A 641 -2.59 -41.94 -12.77
N GLU A 642 -2.46 -40.69 -13.20
CA GLU A 642 -1.23 -40.13 -13.75
C GLU A 642 -0.27 -39.55 -12.68
N HIS A 643 -0.66 -39.63 -11.40
CA HIS A 643 0.13 -39.10 -10.28
C HIS A 643 1.04 -40.13 -9.60
N LEU A 644 0.92 -41.43 -9.93
CA LEU A 644 1.80 -42.47 -9.38
C LEU A 644 3.28 -42.19 -9.74
N ASP A 645 3.48 -41.64 -10.93
CA ASP A 645 4.74 -41.18 -11.51
C ASP A 645 5.50 -40.19 -10.63
N ALA A 646 4.78 -39.43 -9.79
CA ALA A 646 5.34 -38.42 -8.88
C ALA A 646 5.47 -38.93 -7.43
N ILE A 647 4.49 -39.69 -6.94
CA ILE A 647 4.47 -40.27 -5.57
C ILE A 647 5.76 -41.04 -5.25
N LEU A 648 6.35 -41.70 -6.25
CA LEU A 648 7.53 -42.56 -6.08
C LEU A 648 8.88 -41.81 -6.06
N TYR A 649 8.92 -40.51 -6.40
CA TYR A 649 10.19 -39.78 -6.62
C TYR A 649 10.29 -38.36 -6.04
N SER A 650 9.22 -37.78 -5.47
CA SER A 650 9.26 -36.42 -4.90
C SER A 650 9.41 -36.39 -3.37
N GLU A 651 10.32 -35.55 -2.84
CA GLU A 651 10.42 -35.27 -1.39
C GLU A 651 9.45 -34.17 -0.89
N ASP A 652 8.85 -33.41 -1.80
CA ASP A 652 7.73 -32.50 -1.55
C ASP A 652 6.65 -32.76 -2.62
N PHE A 653 5.37 -32.83 -2.25
CA PHE A 653 4.30 -32.83 -3.25
C PHE A 653 3.28 -31.71 -3.04
N ILE A 654 3.36 -30.72 -3.93
CA ILE A 654 2.31 -29.73 -4.21
C ILE A 654 1.42 -30.32 -5.30
N ILE A 655 0.10 -30.09 -5.22
CA ILE A 655 -0.84 -30.54 -6.24
C ILE A 655 -0.58 -29.74 -7.53
N VAL A 656 0.08 -30.36 -8.50
CA VAL A 656 0.10 -29.87 -9.89
C VAL A 656 -1.12 -30.44 -10.59
N GLN A 657 -2.22 -29.66 -10.65
CA GLN A 657 -3.24 -29.92 -11.65
C GLN A 657 -2.63 -29.71 -13.04
N LYS A 658 -2.68 -30.77 -13.85
CA LYS A 658 -1.93 -30.95 -15.12
C LYS A 658 -2.36 -30.04 -16.28
N ASN A 659 -3.02 -28.93 -15.97
CA ASN A 659 -3.63 -27.98 -16.90
C ASN A 659 -3.69 -26.53 -16.36
N MET A 660 -3.15 -26.26 -15.16
CA MET A 660 -3.13 -24.89 -14.63
C MET A 660 -2.33 -23.97 -15.56
N LYS A 661 -2.92 -22.86 -15.99
CA LYS A 661 -2.27 -21.78 -16.74
C LYS A 661 -2.27 -20.52 -15.92
N ILE A 662 -1.13 -19.85 -15.80
CA ILE A 662 -0.99 -18.56 -15.10
C ILE A 662 -0.50 -17.53 -16.11
N ILE A 663 -1.22 -16.43 -16.24
CA ILE A 663 -0.80 -15.27 -17.04
C ILE A 663 -0.14 -14.26 -16.10
N ILE A 664 1.12 -13.94 -16.37
CA ILE A 664 1.92 -12.94 -15.66
C ILE A 664 1.74 -11.61 -16.39
N THR A 665 1.29 -10.56 -15.70
CA THR A 665 1.03 -9.27 -16.36
C THR A 665 2.29 -8.43 -16.53
N GLY A 666 2.42 -7.83 -17.71
CA GLY A 666 3.42 -6.81 -18.04
C GLY A 666 2.85 -5.41 -17.89
N GLY A 667 3.47 -4.57 -17.05
CA GLY A 667 3.02 -3.18 -16.82
C GLY A 667 3.66 -2.14 -17.74
N ASN A 668 4.81 -2.45 -18.36
CA ASN A 668 5.49 -1.65 -19.37
C ASN A 668 6.41 -2.54 -20.23
N LEU A 669 7.12 -1.98 -21.22
CA LEU A 669 7.99 -2.71 -22.14
C LEU A 669 9.10 -3.53 -21.44
N GLU A 670 9.67 -3.07 -20.32
CA GLU A 670 10.69 -3.83 -19.58
C GLU A 670 10.05 -4.88 -18.67
N ASP A 671 8.99 -4.53 -17.93
CA ASP A 671 8.21 -5.48 -17.11
C ASP A 671 7.72 -6.65 -17.99
N SER A 672 7.30 -6.37 -19.23
CA SER A 672 6.83 -7.37 -20.21
C SER A 672 7.95 -8.30 -20.68
N LYS A 673 9.21 -7.85 -20.76
CA LYS A 673 10.36 -8.72 -21.09
C LYS A 673 10.67 -9.67 -19.95
N ASP A 674 10.69 -9.17 -18.70
CA ASP A 674 10.91 -10.03 -17.54
C ASP A 674 9.73 -10.98 -17.28
N ALA A 675 8.49 -10.55 -17.54
CA ALA A 675 7.30 -11.41 -17.51
C ALA A 675 7.36 -12.51 -18.57
N LEU A 676 7.72 -12.20 -19.83
CA LEU A 676 7.88 -13.18 -20.89
C LEU A 676 9.02 -14.18 -20.59
N LYS A 677 10.17 -13.67 -20.17
CA LYS A 677 11.33 -14.48 -19.77
C LYS A 677 11.04 -15.41 -18.59
N LEU A 678 10.15 -15.02 -17.68
CA LEU A 678 9.64 -15.89 -16.62
C LEU A 678 8.57 -16.88 -17.15
N ALA A 679 7.73 -16.46 -18.10
CA ALA A 679 6.80 -17.36 -18.79
C ALA A 679 7.51 -18.46 -19.61
N GLU A 680 8.75 -18.23 -20.04
CA GLU A 680 9.58 -19.19 -20.76
C GLU A 680 10.29 -20.22 -19.85
N THR A 681 10.31 -20.05 -18.52
CA THR A 681 10.97 -21.04 -17.63
C THR A 681 10.12 -22.29 -17.33
N GLU A 682 8.80 -22.21 -17.48
CA GLU A 682 7.85 -23.25 -17.08
C GLU A 682 6.70 -23.36 -18.09
N GLU A 683 6.22 -24.57 -18.40
CA GLU A 683 5.19 -24.77 -19.43
C GLU A 683 3.85 -24.06 -19.10
N CYS A 684 3.47 -24.05 -17.82
CA CYS A 684 2.23 -23.48 -17.29
C CYS A 684 2.16 -21.95 -17.25
N LEU A 685 3.30 -21.26 -17.39
CA LEU A 685 3.37 -19.80 -17.28
C LEU A 685 3.23 -19.14 -18.66
N PHE A 686 2.49 -18.04 -18.72
CA PHE A 686 2.26 -17.20 -19.90
C PHE A 686 2.42 -15.74 -19.48
N SER A 687 2.49 -14.82 -20.45
CA SER A 687 2.73 -13.39 -20.20
C SER A 687 1.77 -12.50 -20.98
N THR A 688 1.62 -11.24 -20.54
CA THR A 688 1.03 -10.17 -21.35
C THR A 688 2.11 -9.16 -21.75
N VAL A 689 1.94 -8.52 -22.91
CA VAL A 689 2.82 -7.43 -23.37
C VAL A 689 2.01 -6.15 -23.51
N GLY A 690 2.41 -5.07 -22.86
CA GLY A 690 1.64 -3.83 -22.90
C GLY A 690 2.19 -2.72 -22.00
N CYS A 691 1.40 -1.67 -21.87
CA CYS A 691 1.71 -0.52 -21.02
C CYS A 691 0.46 -0.09 -20.23
N HIS A 692 0.49 -0.43 -18.93
CA HIS A 692 -0.58 -0.18 -17.98
C HIS A 692 -0.74 1.34 -17.76
N PRO A 693 -1.96 1.87 -17.51
CA PRO A 693 -2.20 3.30 -17.32
C PRO A 693 -1.17 4.01 -16.44
N THR A 694 -0.85 3.50 -15.25
CA THR A 694 0.13 4.15 -14.33
C THR A 694 1.58 4.19 -14.86
N ARG A 695 1.87 3.52 -15.98
CA ARG A 695 3.16 3.50 -16.68
C ARG A 695 3.10 4.13 -18.07
N SER A 696 2.01 4.77 -18.48
CA SER A 696 1.87 5.39 -19.81
C SER A 696 2.99 6.38 -20.14
N ASN A 697 3.58 7.03 -19.13
CA ASN A 697 4.71 7.95 -19.31
C ASN A 697 6.03 7.28 -19.75
N GLU A 698 6.13 5.95 -19.79
CA GLU A 698 7.27 5.27 -20.43
C GLU A 698 7.32 5.54 -21.95
N PHE A 699 6.17 5.76 -22.61
CA PHE A 699 6.12 6.20 -24.02
C PHE A 699 6.90 7.52 -24.22
N ASP A 700 6.68 8.50 -23.34
CA ASP A 700 7.35 9.81 -23.42
C ASP A 700 8.83 9.74 -23.00
N LYS A 701 9.14 8.99 -21.93
CA LYS A 701 10.52 8.79 -21.45
C LYS A 701 11.42 8.05 -22.46
N HIS A 702 10.85 7.21 -23.32
CA HIS A 702 11.58 6.56 -24.40
C HIS A 702 12.08 7.55 -25.47
N GLY A 703 11.58 8.79 -25.46
CA GLY A 703 11.92 9.85 -26.43
C GLY A 703 11.25 9.69 -27.79
N ASP A 704 10.81 8.48 -28.14
CA ASP A 704 10.06 8.14 -29.34
C ASP A 704 8.87 7.22 -28.99
N PRO A 705 7.64 7.80 -28.90
CA PRO A 705 6.41 7.04 -28.63
C PRO A 705 5.93 6.15 -29.78
N ASP A 706 6.38 6.37 -31.02
CA ASP A 706 6.07 5.52 -32.18
C ASP A 706 6.97 4.28 -32.16
N LYS A 707 8.27 4.47 -31.90
CA LYS A 707 9.18 3.36 -31.65
C LYS A 707 8.79 2.55 -30.42
N TYR A 708 8.40 3.17 -29.29
CA TYR A 708 7.98 2.41 -28.10
C TYR A 708 6.76 1.50 -28.38
N LEU A 709 5.83 1.95 -29.24
CA LEU A 709 4.71 1.12 -29.70
C LEU A 709 5.18 -0.02 -30.60
N SER A 710 6.13 0.24 -31.51
CA SER A 710 6.76 -0.79 -32.35
C SER A 710 7.50 -1.84 -31.53
N ASP A 711 8.30 -1.42 -30.54
CA ASP A 711 9.07 -2.30 -29.66
C ASP A 711 8.13 -3.20 -28.81
N LEU A 712 6.95 -2.70 -28.40
CA LEU A 712 5.88 -3.51 -27.79
C LEU A 712 5.24 -4.50 -28.77
N ILE A 713 4.97 -4.09 -30.02
CA ILE A 713 4.38 -4.96 -31.06
C ILE A 713 5.36 -6.08 -31.47
N GLU A 714 6.65 -5.80 -31.53
CA GLU A 714 7.69 -6.79 -31.80
C GLU A 714 7.79 -7.82 -30.66
N LEU A 715 7.85 -7.36 -29.41
CA LEU A 715 7.86 -8.24 -28.23
C LEU A 715 6.57 -9.08 -28.13
N ALA A 716 5.41 -8.51 -28.44
CA ALA A 716 4.14 -9.25 -28.46
C ALA A 716 4.07 -10.32 -29.56
N LYS A 717 4.94 -10.27 -30.58
CA LYS A 717 5.05 -11.23 -31.67
C LYS A 717 6.25 -12.17 -31.53
N SER A 718 7.14 -11.97 -30.55
CA SER A 718 8.41 -12.69 -30.48
C SER A 718 8.32 -14.11 -29.92
N SER A 719 7.24 -14.46 -29.21
CA SER A 719 7.11 -15.75 -28.52
C SER A 719 5.65 -16.14 -28.32
N GLU A 720 5.32 -17.43 -28.51
CA GLU A 720 3.97 -17.96 -28.26
C GLU A 720 3.57 -17.98 -26.78
N LYS A 721 4.49 -17.61 -25.88
CA LYS A 721 4.24 -17.39 -24.45
C LYS A 721 3.57 -16.05 -24.14
N VAL A 722 3.40 -15.16 -25.13
CA VAL A 722 2.54 -13.97 -25.00
C VAL A 722 1.09 -14.36 -25.29
N ALA A 723 0.23 -14.33 -24.27
CA ALA A 723 -1.17 -14.74 -24.37
C ALA A 723 -2.13 -13.58 -24.68
N ALA A 724 -1.75 -12.34 -24.37
CA ALA A 724 -2.59 -11.16 -24.51
C ALA A 724 -1.77 -9.87 -24.67
N LEU A 725 -2.38 -8.85 -25.27
CA LEU A 725 -1.87 -7.47 -25.17
C LEU A 725 -2.45 -6.78 -23.93
N GLY A 726 -1.56 -6.32 -23.06
CA GLY A 726 -1.89 -5.65 -21.81
C GLY A 726 -0.79 -5.85 -20.75
N GLU A 727 -0.99 -5.42 -19.51
CA GLU A 727 -2.15 -4.63 -19.07
C GLU A 727 -2.21 -3.29 -19.81
N CYS A 728 -3.38 -2.90 -20.30
CA CYS A 728 -3.60 -1.59 -20.93
C CYS A 728 -5.03 -1.12 -20.62
N GLY A 729 -5.27 0.19 -20.52
CA GLY A 729 -6.57 0.68 -20.05
C GLY A 729 -6.51 2.04 -19.36
N LEU A 730 -7.55 2.34 -18.57
CA LEU A 730 -7.71 3.60 -17.84
C LEU A 730 -7.99 3.37 -16.35
N GLY A 731 -7.46 4.24 -15.51
CA GLY A 731 -7.78 4.29 -14.08
C GLY A 731 -7.61 5.71 -13.54
N LYS A 732 -8.25 6.03 -12.40
CA LYS A 732 -8.27 7.40 -11.82
C LYS A 732 -6.92 7.86 -11.22
N VAL A 733 -5.87 7.92 -12.06
CA VAL A 733 -4.55 8.53 -11.78
C VAL A 733 -4.06 9.29 -13.04
N ARG A 734 -4.46 10.57 -13.16
CA ARG A 734 -4.06 11.56 -14.21
C ARG A 734 -4.54 11.26 -15.64
N MET A 735 -5.82 11.51 -15.94
CA MET A 735 -6.47 11.07 -17.19
C MET A 735 -5.87 11.58 -18.53
N TYR A 736 -5.25 12.78 -18.62
CA TYR A 736 -4.94 13.34 -19.95
C TYR A 736 -3.90 12.55 -20.77
N HIS A 737 -2.76 12.17 -20.18
CA HIS A 737 -1.76 11.35 -20.90
C HIS A 737 -2.22 9.89 -21.10
N LEU A 738 -3.18 9.40 -20.30
CA LEU A 738 -3.66 8.02 -20.37
C LEU A 738 -4.39 7.73 -21.68
N CYS A 739 -5.37 8.57 -22.02
CA CYS A 739 -6.30 8.31 -23.12
C CYS A 739 -5.59 8.13 -24.47
N ARG A 740 -4.59 8.99 -24.77
CA ARG A 740 -3.77 8.88 -25.99
C ARG A 740 -3.01 7.57 -26.09
N TYR A 741 -2.40 7.10 -25.00
CA TYR A 741 -1.57 5.89 -25.01
C TYR A 741 -2.36 4.60 -24.78
N PHE A 742 -3.59 4.68 -24.28
CA PHE A 742 -4.55 3.58 -24.36
C PHE A 742 -5.10 3.42 -25.79
N GLU A 743 -5.53 4.51 -26.43
CA GLU A 743 -6.05 4.49 -27.81
C GLU A 743 -4.99 3.99 -28.82
N ARG A 744 -3.73 4.43 -28.70
CA ARG A 744 -2.64 3.91 -29.56
C ARG A 744 -2.32 2.42 -29.35
N GLN A 745 -2.59 1.85 -28.17
CA GLN A 745 -2.45 0.41 -27.97
C GLN A 745 -3.53 -0.42 -28.72
N MET A 746 -4.59 0.21 -29.23
CA MET A 746 -5.54 -0.44 -30.15
C MET A 746 -4.91 -0.72 -31.53
N GLU A 747 -3.89 0.03 -31.94
CA GLU A 747 -3.11 -0.23 -33.16
C GLU A 747 -2.23 -1.48 -32.98
N ALA A 748 -1.72 -1.70 -31.76
CA ALA A 748 -1.06 -2.95 -31.40
C ALA A 748 -2.04 -4.14 -31.40
N ALA A 749 -3.26 -3.95 -30.90
CA ALA A 749 -4.35 -4.95 -30.99
C ALA A 749 -4.63 -5.31 -32.46
N GLU A 750 -4.77 -4.31 -33.31
CA GLU A 750 -5.00 -4.50 -34.74
C GLU A 750 -3.82 -5.23 -35.43
N SER A 751 -2.58 -4.91 -35.04
CA SER A 751 -1.35 -5.46 -35.63
C SER A 751 -1.00 -6.87 -35.16
N THR A 752 -1.36 -7.25 -33.93
CA THR A 752 -1.05 -8.57 -33.33
C THR A 752 -2.21 -9.57 -33.41
N LYS A 753 -3.46 -9.07 -33.44
CA LYS A 753 -4.72 -9.81 -33.25
C LYS A 753 -4.86 -10.55 -31.91
N LEU A 754 -3.92 -10.39 -30.98
CA LEU A 754 -4.01 -10.92 -29.62
C LEU A 754 -5.23 -10.33 -28.88
N PRO A 755 -5.87 -11.08 -27.97
CA PRO A 755 -6.92 -10.55 -27.11
C PRO A 755 -6.34 -9.49 -26.16
N LEU A 756 -7.19 -8.54 -25.76
CA LEU A 756 -6.81 -7.48 -24.83
C LEU A 756 -7.00 -7.91 -23.36
N PHE A 757 -6.03 -7.56 -22.52
CA PHE A 757 -6.10 -7.67 -21.07
C PHE A 757 -6.26 -6.26 -20.49
N LEU A 758 -7.52 -5.88 -20.24
CA LEU A 758 -7.96 -4.49 -20.06
C LEU A 758 -8.05 -4.09 -18.59
N HIS A 759 -7.47 -2.95 -18.24
CA HIS A 759 -7.60 -2.31 -16.94
C HIS A 759 -8.70 -1.24 -16.98
N MET A 760 -9.68 -1.29 -16.06
CA MET A 760 -10.69 -0.25 -15.91
C MET A 760 -10.98 0.02 -14.43
N ARG A 761 -10.70 1.23 -13.95
CA ARG A 761 -10.90 1.59 -12.53
C ARG A 761 -11.35 3.05 -12.34
N SER A 762 -12.65 3.23 -12.14
CA SER A 762 -13.30 4.54 -11.96
C SER A 762 -13.07 5.52 -13.13
N ALA A 763 -12.98 4.96 -14.35
CA ALA A 763 -12.76 5.67 -15.61
C ALA A 763 -13.67 5.10 -16.73
N ALA A 764 -14.86 4.61 -16.36
CA ALA A 764 -15.69 3.80 -17.24
C ALA A 764 -16.21 4.58 -18.47
N SER A 765 -16.59 5.86 -18.32
CA SER A 765 -17.08 6.68 -19.43
C SER A 765 -16.09 6.72 -20.60
N ASP A 766 -14.88 7.21 -20.31
CA ASP A 766 -13.81 7.41 -21.30
C ASP A 766 -13.29 6.07 -21.83
N PHE A 767 -13.24 5.04 -20.97
CA PHE A 767 -12.89 3.68 -21.36
C PHE A 767 -13.89 3.12 -22.38
N CYS A 768 -15.19 3.24 -22.09
CA CYS A 768 -16.25 2.81 -22.98
C CYS A 768 -16.21 3.58 -24.31
N GLU A 769 -15.93 4.88 -24.29
CA GLU A 769 -15.87 5.68 -25.52
C GLU A 769 -14.67 5.30 -26.41
N ILE A 770 -13.46 5.14 -25.84
CA ILE A 770 -12.24 4.75 -26.59
C ILE A 770 -12.38 3.32 -27.14
N VAL A 771 -12.96 2.41 -26.35
CA VAL A 771 -13.21 1.02 -26.78
C VAL A 771 -14.28 0.95 -27.87
N ALA A 772 -15.36 1.75 -27.78
CA ALA A 772 -16.40 1.79 -28.80
C ALA A 772 -15.88 2.32 -30.15
N ARG A 773 -15.16 3.44 -30.16
CA ARG A 773 -14.63 4.04 -31.40
C ARG A 773 -13.54 3.20 -32.09
N ASN A 774 -12.87 2.30 -31.34
CA ASN A 774 -11.87 1.37 -31.87
C ASN A 774 -12.38 -0.08 -31.97
N ARG A 775 -13.69 -0.34 -31.80
CA ARG A 775 -14.20 -1.71 -31.61
C ARG A 775 -13.83 -2.67 -32.74
N ASP A 776 -13.78 -2.19 -33.98
CA ASP A 776 -13.41 -2.98 -35.18
C ASP A 776 -11.95 -3.50 -35.16
N LYS A 777 -11.05 -2.84 -34.41
CA LYS A 777 -9.64 -3.25 -34.26
C LYS A 777 -9.46 -4.44 -33.30
N ILE A 778 -10.43 -4.68 -32.43
CA ILE A 778 -10.30 -5.52 -31.23
C ILE A 778 -10.89 -6.91 -31.49
N SER A 779 -10.04 -7.95 -31.47
CA SER A 779 -10.47 -9.35 -31.62
C SER A 779 -11.30 -9.85 -30.44
N GLY A 780 -10.95 -9.43 -29.22
CA GLY A 780 -11.65 -9.76 -27.97
C GLY A 780 -10.84 -9.31 -26.77
N GLY A 781 -11.23 -9.72 -25.56
CA GLY A 781 -10.48 -9.43 -24.34
C GLY A 781 -11.23 -9.69 -23.04
N VAL A 782 -10.56 -9.42 -21.92
CA VAL A 782 -11.12 -9.42 -20.56
C VAL A 782 -10.92 -8.05 -19.92
N VAL A 783 -11.90 -7.57 -19.16
CA VAL A 783 -11.71 -6.45 -18.21
C VAL A 783 -11.34 -7.05 -16.85
N HIS A 784 -10.07 -6.90 -16.48
CA HIS A 784 -9.46 -7.49 -15.28
C HIS A 784 -9.79 -6.69 -14.00
N SER A 785 -9.73 -7.37 -12.85
CA SER A 785 -9.93 -6.83 -11.51
C SER A 785 -11.19 -5.96 -11.38
N PHE A 786 -12.28 -6.40 -12.01
CA PHE A 786 -13.47 -5.57 -12.17
C PHE A 786 -14.14 -5.29 -10.82
N THR A 787 -14.34 -4.01 -10.53
CA THR A 787 -14.93 -3.51 -9.28
C THR A 787 -16.02 -2.46 -9.53
N GLY A 788 -16.52 -2.38 -10.78
CA GLY A 788 -17.53 -1.42 -11.22
C GLY A 788 -18.97 -1.83 -10.89
N THR A 789 -19.90 -1.13 -11.53
CA THR A 789 -21.37 -1.24 -11.36
C THR A 789 -22.00 -2.29 -12.28
N LYS A 790 -23.27 -2.65 -12.03
CA LYS A 790 -24.04 -3.57 -12.88
C LYS A 790 -24.23 -3.03 -14.30
N GLN A 791 -24.34 -1.71 -14.44
CA GLN A 791 -24.48 -0.99 -15.71
C GLN A 791 -23.19 -1.05 -16.54
N GLU A 792 -22.04 -0.83 -15.90
CA GLU A 792 -20.73 -0.95 -16.54
C GLU A 792 -20.44 -2.41 -16.95
N ALA A 793 -20.76 -3.38 -16.09
CA ALA A 793 -20.65 -4.80 -16.40
C ALA A 793 -21.50 -5.17 -17.62
N ALA A 794 -22.78 -4.76 -17.66
CA ALA A 794 -23.68 -5.02 -18.77
C ALA A 794 -23.15 -4.44 -20.10
N TRP A 795 -22.56 -3.25 -20.08
CA TRP A 795 -21.96 -2.64 -21.28
C TRP A 795 -20.72 -3.42 -21.76
N ILE A 796 -19.83 -3.82 -20.84
CA ILE A 796 -18.63 -4.61 -21.16
C ILE A 796 -19.01 -5.95 -21.83
N LEU A 797 -20.09 -6.57 -21.35
CA LEU A 797 -20.65 -7.81 -21.90
C LEU A 797 -21.27 -7.62 -23.29
N ASP A 798 -21.99 -6.51 -23.51
CA ASP A 798 -22.59 -6.15 -24.80
C ASP A 798 -21.53 -5.93 -25.89
N GLN A 799 -20.38 -5.34 -25.54
CA GLN A 799 -19.22 -5.25 -26.44
C GLN A 799 -18.50 -6.60 -26.69
N GLY A 800 -18.93 -7.66 -26.02
CA GLY A 800 -18.44 -9.03 -26.22
C GLY A 800 -17.16 -9.37 -25.46
N PHE A 801 -16.78 -8.61 -24.42
CA PHE A 801 -15.65 -8.93 -23.55
C PHE A 801 -16.02 -9.94 -22.45
N TYR A 802 -15.00 -10.42 -21.75
CA TYR A 802 -15.12 -11.19 -20.50
C TYR A 802 -14.86 -10.27 -19.29
N ILE A 803 -15.25 -10.68 -18.08
CA ILE A 803 -15.01 -9.94 -16.84
C ILE A 803 -14.22 -10.80 -15.84
N GLY A 804 -13.08 -10.27 -15.40
CA GLY A 804 -12.19 -10.89 -14.40
C GLY A 804 -12.59 -10.53 -12.96
N ILE A 805 -12.70 -11.56 -12.12
CA ILE A 805 -13.14 -11.47 -10.72
C ILE A 805 -12.01 -11.97 -9.80
N ASN A 806 -11.66 -11.14 -8.81
CA ASN A 806 -10.69 -11.44 -7.76
C ASN A 806 -11.22 -11.07 -6.36
N GLY A 807 -10.40 -11.18 -5.31
CA GLY A 807 -10.81 -10.82 -3.94
C GLY A 807 -11.08 -9.34 -3.68
N CYS A 808 -10.74 -8.43 -4.61
CA CYS A 808 -11.21 -7.05 -4.62
C CYS A 808 -12.62 -6.91 -5.21
N SER A 809 -12.95 -7.70 -6.24
CA SER A 809 -14.29 -7.85 -6.83
C SER A 809 -15.33 -8.48 -5.89
N LEU A 810 -14.96 -8.81 -4.65
CA LEU A 810 -15.78 -9.53 -3.67
C LEU A 810 -15.79 -8.82 -2.28
N LYS A 811 -15.43 -7.53 -2.25
CA LYS A 811 -15.26 -6.72 -1.04
C LYS A 811 -16.58 -6.34 -0.35
N THR A 812 -17.50 -5.72 -1.07
CA THR A 812 -18.81 -5.28 -0.54
C THR A 812 -19.94 -6.21 -0.98
N GLN A 813 -21.13 -6.07 -0.39
CA GLN A 813 -22.33 -6.74 -0.90
C GLN A 813 -22.62 -6.32 -2.33
N ASP A 814 -22.50 -5.02 -2.66
CA ASP A 814 -22.71 -4.52 -4.03
C ASP A 814 -21.77 -5.19 -5.04
N ASN A 815 -20.52 -5.49 -4.66
CA ASN A 815 -19.60 -6.22 -5.54
C ASN A 815 -20.02 -7.69 -5.76
N LEU A 816 -20.50 -8.38 -4.71
CA LEU A 816 -21.08 -9.73 -4.86
C LEU A 816 -22.31 -9.70 -5.76
N ASP A 817 -23.19 -8.73 -5.53
CA ASP A 817 -24.40 -8.47 -6.30
C ASP A 817 -24.11 -8.19 -7.80
N VAL A 818 -23.03 -7.47 -8.08
CA VAL A 818 -22.52 -7.24 -9.43
C VAL A 818 -21.98 -8.53 -10.04
N MET A 819 -21.14 -9.28 -9.33
CA MET A 819 -20.57 -10.55 -9.80
C MET A 819 -21.67 -11.59 -10.11
N CYS A 820 -22.71 -11.69 -9.28
CA CYS A 820 -23.87 -12.55 -9.52
C CYS A 820 -24.74 -12.10 -10.72
N SER A 821 -24.59 -10.87 -11.22
CA SER A 821 -25.30 -10.40 -12.43
C SER A 821 -24.59 -10.72 -13.74
N ILE A 822 -23.35 -11.23 -13.69
CA ILE A 822 -22.56 -11.59 -14.87
C ILE A 822 -22.90 -13.04 -15.31
N PRO A 823 -23.08 -13.33 -16.62
CA PRO A 823 -23.26 -14.69 -17.13
C PRO A 823 -22.02 -15.58 -16.94
N CYS A 824 -22.23 -16.87 -16.64
CA CYS A 824 -21.12 -17.80 -16.37
C CYS A 824 -20.19 -17.99 -17.58
N ASP A 825 -20.72 -17.98 -18.79
CA ASP A 825 -19.96 -18.05 -20.05
C ASP A 825 -19.10 -16.79 -20.33
N ARG A 826 -19.20 -15.76 -19.47
CA ARG A 826 -18.44 -14.50 -19.55
C ARG A 826 -17.62 -14.17 -18.30
N LEU A 827 -17.70 -15.00 -17.25
CA LEU A 827 -16.86 -14.88 -16.07
C LEU A 827 -15.45 -15.44 -16.30
N MET A 828 -14.47 -14.78 -15.70
CA MET A 828 -13.11 -15.26 -15.51
C MET A 828 -12.68 -15.07 -14.06
N ILE A 829 -11.80 -15.95 -13.57
CA ILE A 829 -11.33 -15.97 -12.18
C ILE A 829 -9.83 -15.69 -12.11
N GLU A 830 -9.44 -14.84 -11.17
CA GLU A 830 -8.06 -14.41 -10.97
C GLU A 830 -7.79 -14.08 -9.49
N THR A 831 -6.51 -13.89 -9.13
CA THR A 831 -6.11 -13.54 -7.75
C THR A 831 -5.64 -12.09 -7.62
N ASP A 832 -5.16 -11.46 -8.70
CA ASP A 832 -4.42 -10.18 -8.66
C ASP A 832 -3.24 -10.23 -7.65
N ALA A 833 -2.65 -11.41 -7.45
CA ALA A 833 -1.58 -11.62 -6.48
C ALA A 833 -0.30 -10.84 -6.86
N PRO A 834 0.30 -10.07 -5.93
CA PRO A 834 0.21 -10.21 -4.48
C PRO A 834 -0.93 -9.46 -3.77
N TRP A 835 -1.77 -8.73 -4.51
CA TRP A 835 -2.86 -7.90 -4.01
C TRP A 835 -4.17 -8.68 -3.79
N CYS A 836 -5.22 -7.99 -3.35
CA CYS A 836 -6.60 -8.53 -3.30
C CYS A 836 -6.84 -9.79 -2.46
N GLU A 837 -6.06 -9.99 -1.38
CA GLU A 837 -6.38 -10.95 -0.30
C GLU A 837 -7.82 -10.74 0.21
N ILE A 838 -8.63 -11.81 0.33
CA ILE A 838 -9.98 -11.74 0.89
C ILE A 838 -9.87 -11.69 2.42
N LYS A 839 -10.10 -10.51 3.00
CA LYS A 839 -9.89 -10.23 4.43
C LYS A 839 -11.18 -10.47 5.25
N PRO A 840 -11.10 -10.75 6.57
CA PRO A 840 -12.27 -10.96 7.44
C PRO A 840 -13.34 -9.86 7.47
N THR A 841 -13.03 -8.68 6.94
CA THR A 841 -13.93 -7.53 6.80
C THR A 841 -14.71 -7.52 5.47
N HIS A 842 -14.34 -8.34 4.49
CA HIS A 842 -15.00 -8.41 3.18
C HIS A 842 -16.29 -9.23 3.27
N ALA A 843 -17.32 -8.85 2.50
CA ALA A 843 -18.59 -9.56 2.44
C ALA A 843 -18.41 -11.05 2.07
N GLY A 844 -17.55 -11.33 1.09
CA GLY A 844 -17.28 -12.69 0.63
C GLY A 844 -16.64 -13.63 1.66
N PHE A 845 -15.89 -13.11 2.64
CA PHE A 845 -15.06 -13.93 3.54
C PHE A 845 -15.82 -15.05 4.28
N ARG A 846 -17.13 -14.84 4.52
CA ARG A 846 -18.01 -15.80 5.21
C ARG A 846 -18.16 -17.14 4.49
N SER A 847 -17.92 -17.19 3.19
CA SER A 847 -18.06 -18.39 2.36
C SER A 847 -16.78 -19.23 2.25
N ILE A 848 -15.63 -18.71 2.69
CA ILE A 848 -14.34 -19.37 2.55
C ILE A 848 -14.27 -20.62 3.44
N LYS A 849 -13.90 -21.75 2.83
CA LYS A 849 -13.71 -23.06 3.45
C LYS A 849 -12.22 -23.41 3.54
N THR A 850 -11.44 -23.06 2.51
CA THR A 850 -10.01 -23.39 2.41
C THR A 850 -9.15 -22.38 3.17
N THR A 851 -8.18 -22.89 3.95
CA THR A 851 -7.26 -22.05 4.74
C THR A 851 -5.81 -22.49 4.55
N PHE A 852 -4.92 -21.52 4.34
CA PHE A 852 -3.50 -21.76 4.10
C PHE A 852 -2.65 -21.44 5.35
N PRO A 853 -1.67 -22.29 5.72
CA PRO A 853 -0.74 -21.99 6.82
C PRO A 853 0.07 -20.74 6.50
N SER A 854 -0.13 -19.65 7.25
CA SER A 854 0.50 -18.35 6.95
C SER A 854 1.37 -17.83 8.09
N LYS A 855 2.60 -17.40 7.75
CA LYS A 855 3.59 -16.86 8.69
C LYS A 855 3.93 -15.40 8.38
N LYS A 856 4.48 -14.68 9.36
CA LYS A 856 5.08 -13.36 9.10
C LYS A 856 6.31 -13.53 8.21
N LYS A 857 6.63 -12.54 7.38
CA LYS A 857 7.73 -12.56 6.40
C LYS A 857 9.09 -12.93 7.03
N GLU A 858 9.36 -12.45 8.23
CA GLU A 858 10.61 -12.71 8.99
C GLU A 858 10.68 -14.13 9.59
N ARG A 859 9.61 -14.92 9.47
CA ARG A 859 9.48 -16.29 9.97
C ARG A 859 8.91 -17.24 8.90
N TRP A 860 9.04 -16.88 7.63
CA TRP A 860 8.59 -17.71 6.51
C TRP A 860 9.43 -18.99 6.41
N GLU A 861 8.79 -20.09 5.99
CA GLU A 861 9.43 -21.35 5.66
C GLU A 861 8.72 -21.99 4.46
N LYS A 862 9.44 -22.86 3.73
CA LYS A 862 8.89 -23.59 2.58
C LYS A 862 7.62 -24.35 2.99
N GLY A 863 6.53 -24.16 2.23
CA GLY A 863 5.22 -24.75 2.53
C GLY A 863 4.29 -23.90 3.42
N SER A 864 4.67 -22.67 3.77
CA SER A 864 3.76 -21.65 4.33
C SER A 864 3.59 -20.46 3.38
N CYS A 865 2.43 -19.81 3.40
CA CYS A 865 2.20 -18.52 2.73
C CYS A 865 2.70 -17.35 3.59
N ILE A 866 2.88 -16.16 3.00
CA ILE A 866 3.23 -14.93 3.76
C ILE A 866 1.95 -14.18 4.13
N LYS A 867 1.76 -13.86 5.43
CA LYS A 867 0.60 -13.08 5.89
C LYS A 867 0.57 -11.69 5.26
N GLY A 868 -0.58 -11.30 4.71
CA GLY A 868 -0.76 -10.03 4.01
C GLY A 868 -0.12 -9.99 2.61
N ARG A 869 0.22 -11.15 2.03
CA ARG A 869 0.57 -11.31 0.63
C ARG A 869 -0.37 -12.34 0.02
N ASN A 870 -1.16 -11.95 -0.97
CA ASN A 870 -1.95 -12.90 -1.73
C ASN A 870 -1.04 -13.77 -2.62
N GLU A 871 -1.44 -15.00 -2.91
CA GLU A 871 -0.64 -15.96 -3.68
C GLU A 871 -1.57 -16.69 -4.68
N PRO A 872 -1.10 -17.11 -5.87
CA PRO A 872 -1.98 -17.75 -6.88
C PRO A 872 -2.75 -18.98 -6.36
N ALA A 873 -2.21 -19.67 -5.35
CA ALA A 873 -2.88 -20.77 -4.66
C ALA A 873 -4.21 -20.36 -3.98
N HIS A 874 -4.40 -19.09 -3.64
CA HIS A 874 -5.63 -18.57 -3.04
C HIS A 874 -6.79 -18.42 -4.04
N ILE A 875 -6.61 -18.76 -5.32
CA ILE A 875 -7.69 -18.72 -6.34
C ILE A 875 -8.91 -19.57 -5.94
N ILE A 876 -8.68 -20.66 -5.19
CA ILE A 876 -9.75 -21.48 -4.59
C ILE A 876 -10.66 -20.68 -3.65
N GLN A 877 -10.13 -19.70 -2.92
CA GLN A 877 -10.92 -18.86 -2.02
C GLN A 877 -11.79 -17.85 -2.80
N VAL A 878 -11.35 -17.43 -3.99
CA VAL A 878 -12.17 -16.60 -4.90
C VAL A 878 -13.33 -17.45 -5.43
N LEU A 879 -13.06 -18.69 -5.86
CA LEU A 879 -14.08 -19.65 -6.33
C LEU A 879 -15.11 -19.99 -5.24
N GLU A 880 -14.67 -20.31 -4.02
CA GLU A 880 -15.55 -20.63 -2.88
C GLU A 880 -16.55 -19.50 -2.59
N VAL A 881 -16.13 -18.24 -2.77
CA VAL A 881 -16.99 -17.08 -2.60
C VAL A 881 -17.94 -16.90 -3.79
N MET A 882 -17.45 -17.05 -5.02
CA MET A 882 -18.27 -16.92 -6.24
C MET A 882 -19.39 -17.97 -6.27
N ALA A 883 -19.05 -19.25 -6.10
CA ALA A 883 -20.01 -20.35 -6.09
C ALA A 883 -21.06 -20.19 -4.98
N ALA A 884 -20.64 -19.86 -3.76
CA ALA A 884 -21.55 -19.66 -2.63
C ALA A 884 -22.47 -18.44 -2.78
N ALA A 885 -22.02 -17.36 -3.41
CA ALA A 885 -22.84 -16.17 -3.67
C ALA A 885 -23.83 -16.39 -4.85
N ARG A 886 -23.44 -17.20 -5.84
CA ARG A 886 -24.28 -17.56 -7.00
C ARG A 886 -25.23 -18.73 -6.73
N GLN A 887 -24.96 -19.54 -5.69
CA GLN A 887 -25.62 -20.82 -5.39
C GLN A 887 -25.41 -21.88 -6.48
N GLU A 888 -24.23 -21.85 -7.10
CA GLU A 888 -23.78 -22.77 -8.16
C GLU A 888 -22.75 -23.78 -7.59
N ASP A 889 -22.48 -24.87 -8.32
CA ASP A 889 -21.47 -25.85 -7.91
C ASP A 889 -20.02 -25.35 -8.13
N GLU A 890 -19.11 -25.73 -7.24
CA GLU A 890 -17.72 -25.27 -7.26
C GLU A 890 -16.90 -25.89 -8.40
N GLU A 891 -17.14 -27.15 -8.76
CA GLU A 891 -16.43 -27.83 -9.85
C GLU A 891 -17.00 -27.42 -11.21
N GLU A 892 -18.33 -27.28 -11.33
CA GLU A 892 -18.99 -26.80 -12.55
C GLU A 892 -18.60 -25.35 -12.90
N LEU A 893 -18.69 -24.42 -11.94
CA LEU A 893 -18.33 -23.02 -12.17
C LEU A 893 -16.83 -22.85 -12.49
N ALA A 894 -15.96 -23.64 -11.84
CA ALA A 894 -14.53 -23.66 -12.17
C ALA A 894 -14.27 -24.13 -13.60
N GLN A 895 -14.94 -25.21 -14.04
CA GLN A 895 -14.80 -25.74 -15.40
C GLN A 895 -15.24 -24.71 -16.45
N ILE A 896 -16.37 -24.03 -16.24
CA ILE A 896 -16.87 -22.99 -17.16
C ILE A 896 -15.85 -21.84 -17.28
N MET A 897 -15.33 -21.32 -16.15
CA MET A 897 -14.36 -20.23 -16.19
C MET A 897 -13.00 -20.65 -16.78
N TYR A 898 -12.59 -21.91 -16.59
CA TYR A 898 -11.42 -22.47 -17.25
C TYR A 898 -11.61 -22.57 -18.78
N GLU A 899 -12.77 -23.05 -19.24
CA GLU A 899 -13.10 -23.09 -20.67
C GLU A 899 -13.19 -21.69 -21.30
N ASN A 900 -13.76 -20.71 -20.59
CA ASN A 900 -13.74 -19.30 -21.03
C ASN A 900 -12.31 -18.79 -21.20
N THR A 901 -11.43 -19.10 -20.25
CA THR A 901 -10.01 -18.71 -20.26
C THR A 901 -9.27 -19.36 -21.43
N LEU A 902 -9.51 -20.65 -21.71
CA LEU A 902 -8.98 -21.33 -22.90
C LEU A 902 -9.50 -20.68 -24.19
N ARG A 903 -10.81 -20.41 -24.28
CA ARG A 903 -11.49 -19.87 -25.46
C ARG A 903 -10.97 -18.49 -25.86
N LEU A 904 -10.60 -17.65 -24.89
CA LEU A 904 -10.08 -16.30 -25.15
C LEU A 904 -8.58 -16.29 -25.48
N PHE A 905 -7.74 -16.96 -24.68
CA PHE A 905 -6.29 -16.77 -24.71
C PHE A 905 -5.49 -17.87 -25.42
N PHE A 906 -6.05 -19.08 -25.54
CA PHE A 906 -5.27 -20.27 -25.92
C PHE A 906 -5.84 -21.04 -27.12
N ASN A 907 -7.06 -20.73 -27.56
CA ASN A 907 -7.71 -21.38 -28.68
C ASN A 907 -7.40 -20.66 -30.01
N LYS A 908 -6.21 -20.96 -30.58
CA LYS A 908 -5.81 -20.44 -31.91
C LYS A 908 -6.78 -20.93 -33.00
N SER A 909 -7.08 -20.05 -33.96
CA SER A 909 -7.85 -20.35 -35.18
C SER A 909 -6.99 -20.99 -36.27
#